data_AF-A0A5C8PX14-F1
#
_entry.id   AF-A0A5C8PX14-F1
#
_cell.length_a   1.000
_cell.length_b   1.000
_cell.length_c   1.000
_cell.angle_alpha   90.00
_cell.angle_beta   90.00
_cell.angle_gamma   90.00
#
_symmetry.space_group_name_H-M   'P 1'
#
loop_
_entity.id
_entity.type
_entity.pdbx_description
1 polymer ?
#
loop_
_entity_poly.entity_id
_entity_poly.type
_entity_poly.pdbx_seq_one_letter_code
_entity_poly.pdbx_strand_id
1 'polypeptide(L)'
;MSAHDFADLTHATHGQPVRWWRYSETFATAAFRDRTGRGIVVPAVRDGGRCCWREPAAPLPLFGAAALAARPEAPVLVVQNEAAAAAAQALFPDHACVAWPGGCNAVDKADIAPLRGRDVILWADDDAGGTAMARFHVRLRGEARSITRIGVPRSWPAPWDGSAPPPLPPTAIDALRRLLRREARPRVAAGRGGGSLAPTAAATVLPADTAQAASPPRVAAGPQGSSGRPVLSLPRVPRDAARLAPPPAKACDVPAPRAAAATGASGWPLPPLAALGDGNNDLPAFPLDVLPPSVRPWAEDIARAVRAPVDHVALSLLTAAAGLIGASRRITPAPSWSEPCVLWAALVGPSADTARAAETALGMVRGLELVEAVARGGSDAAAPPARRPLIVNDVRVEAVAAALDRSPSGVLLPRDGHRGWLNDLVAKGSGDQAFWLSAWSGTPHVVDPRRGPAIALACPAVSILGVLPSDPDAIGPALPAAADALTACLLFAWPSLPPFQPLPAEPGAAADTACAALARLCDLSRSPRVVPLAPDARAAFEAFRQRHHAGSARLGGRDADWWGRGPANVLRLTGVLAFLDDAALAQVPEGAVSAASRLWLDYLWPHAQAVLRDGGSGGRPDHARRVLRWLRRQRCVEVSREALRREALGQACNAAATERIATALVADGWLRPVVAPRGKGRPPRRWRVNPHLLAAPDP
;
A
#
# COMPACT_ATOMS: atom_id res chain seq x y z
N MET A 1 14.69 44.12 16.08
CA MET A 1 13.89 44.35 14.88
C MET A 1 12.44 44.16 15.27
N SER A 2 11.66 45.22 15.20
CA SER A 2 10.24 45.29 15.56
C SER A 2 9.35 45.07 14.33
N ALA A 3 8.05 44.85 14.55
CA ALA A 3 7.07 44.78 13.46
C ALA A 3 6.95 46.10 12.69
N HIS A 4 7.17 47.24 13.36
CA HIS A 4 7.20 48.56 12.74
C HIS A 4 8.37 48.71 11.76
N ASP A 5 9.53 48.13 12.12
CA ASP A 5 10.71 48.14 11.26
C ASP A 5 10.51 47.41 9.93
N PHE A 6 9.62 46.42 9.90
CA PHE A 6 9.34 45.61 8.71
C PHE A 6 8.20 46.16 7.85
N ALA A 7 7.32 46.99 8.40
CA ALA A 7 6.19 47.58 7.67
C ALA A 7 6.65 48.47 6.50
N ASP A 8 7.84 49.08 6.62
CA ASP A 8 8.39 50.00 5.64
C ASP A 8 9.52 49.38 4.78
N LEU A 9 9.89 48.11 5.02
CA LEU A 9 10.96 47.44 4.27
C LEU A 9 10.42 46.71 3.04
N THR A 10 10.54 47.36 1.88
CA THR A 10 10.30 46.73 0.57
C THR A 10 11.63 46.25 -0.03
N HIS A 11 11.70 45.00 -0.49
CA HIS A 11 12.87 44.48 -1.18
C HIS A 11 12.83 44.88 -2.66
N ALA A 12 13.84 45.60 -3.14
CA ALA A 12 13.88 46.16 -4.50
C ALA A 12 13.56 45.12 -5.61
N THR A 13 14.04 43.88 -5.44
CA THR A 13 13.84 42.79 -6.41
C THR A 13 12.56 41.96 -6.19
N HIS A 14 12.09 41.85 -4.94
CA HIS A 14 11.12 40.82 -4.54
C HIS A 14 9.82 41.40 -3.95
N GLY A 15 9.72 42.73 -3.85
CA GLY A 15 8.55 43.41 -3.32
C GLY A 15 8.44 43.28 -1.81
N GLN A 16 7.21 43.10 -1.32
CA GLN A 16 6.95 42.95 0.11
C GLN A 16 7.15 41.50 0.58
N PRO A 17 7.65 41.29 1.81
CA PRO A 17 7.82 39.96 2.36
C PRO A 17 6.47 39.30 2.65
N VAL A 18 6.39 37.99 2.41
CA VAL A 18 5.21 37.15 2.70
C VAL A 18 5.12 36.87 4.20
N ARG A 19 6.27 36.68 4.86
CA ARG A 19 6.40 36.43 6.30
C ARG A 19 7.81 36.77 6.76
N TRP A 20 8.00 37.04 8.04
CA TRP A 20 9.32 37.29 8.62
C TRP A 20 9.45 36.65 10.01
N TRP A 21 10.69 36.37 10.40
CA TRP A 21 11.06 35.73 11.66
C TRP A 21 12.17 36.51 12.34
N ARG A 22 11.91 36.90 13.58
CA ARG A 22 12.85 37.67 14.39
C ARG A 22 13.79 36.75 15.16
N TYR A 23 15.08 37.03 15.10
CA TYR A 23 16.11 36.33 15.87
C TYR A 23 16.59 37.17 17.05
N SER A 24 16.82 38.46 16.83
CA SER A 24 17.31 39.39 17.86
C SER A 24 16.81 40.82 17.60
N GLU A 25 17.30 41.78 18.39
CA GLU A 25 17.06 43.20 18.10
C GLU A 25 17.78 43.69 16.83
N THR A 26 18.79 42.97 16.36
CA THR A 26 19.64 43.37 15.25
C THR A 26 19.52 42.48 14.02
N PHE A 27 18.85 41.32 14.11
CA PHE A 27 18.78 40.34 13.03
C PHE A 27 17.40 39.67 12.90
N ALA A 28 16.94 39.50 11.67
CA ALA A 28 15.75 38.76 11.30
C ALA A 28 15.86 38.19 9.87
N THR A 29 15.01 37.25 9.52
CA THR A 29 14.88 36.71 8.16
C THR A 29 13.49 36.98 7.61
N ALA A 30 13.36 37.17 6.30
CA ALA A 30 12.06 37.37 5.65
C ALA A 30 11.92 36.49 4.41
N ALA A 31 10.76 35.85 4.27
CA ALA A 31 10.40 35.03 3.12
C ALA A 31 9.73 35.87 2.03
N PHE A 32 10.13 35.65 0.78
CA PHE A 32 9.53 36.24 -0.41
C PHE A 32 9.16 35.15 -1.43
N ARG A 33 8.31 35.49 -2.39
CA ARG A 33 8.11 34.70 -3.61
C ARG A 33 8.80 35.40 -4.77
N ASP A 34 9.67 34.69 -5.48
CA ASP A 34 10.27 35.22 -6.68
C ASP A 34 9.27 35.27 -7.86
N ARG A 35 9.69 35.83 -9.00
CA ARG A 35 8.85 35.97 -10.20
C ARG A 35 8.40 34.63 -10.81
N THR A 36 9.04 33.53 -10.43
CA THR A 36 8.70 32.15 -10.86
C THR A 36 7.81 31.43 -9.86
N GLY A 37 7.47 32.07 -8.73
CA GLY A 37 6.66 31.51 -7.65
C GLY A 37 7.47 30.70 -6.63
N ARG A 38 8.80 30.64 -6.74
CA ARG A 38 9.68 29.93 -5.80
C ARG A 38 9.88 30.76 -4.53
N GLY A 39 9.81 30.10 -3.38
CA GLY A 39 10.09 30.72 -2.09
C GLY A 39 11.59 30.99 -1.90
N ILE A 40 11.93 32.18 -1.44
CA ILE A 40 13.29 32.59 -1.06
C ILE A 40 13.27 33.22 0.33
N VAL A 41 14.35 33.09 1.09
CA VAL A 41 14.50 33.71 2.41
C VAL A 41 15.70 34.64 2.38
N VAL A 42 15.49 35.90 2.78
CA VAL A 42 16.51 36.95 2.75
C VAL A 42 16.76 37.45 4.19
N PRO A 43 18.02 37.51 4.64
CA PRO A 43 18.38 38.09 5.93
C PRO A 43 18.24 39.62 5.93
N ALA A 44 17.84 40.16 7.07
CA ALA A 44 17.75 41.59 7.35
C ALA A 44 18.51 41.92 8.63
N VAL A 45 19.27 43.02 8.60
CA VAL A 45 20.05 43.51 9.74
C VAL A 45 19.61 44.94 10.07
N ARG A 46 19.55 45.24 11.37
CA ARG A 46 19.43 46.61 11.87
C ARG A 46 20.81 47.16 12.20
N ASP A 47 21.18 48.25 11.53
CA ASP A 47 22.45 48.94 11.67
C ASP A 47 22.19 50.43 11.93
N GLY A 48 22.61 50.95 13.09
CA GLY A 48 22.47 52.38 13.43
C GLY A 48 21.05 52.96 13.36
N GLY A 49 20.00 52.16 13.58
CA GLY A 49 18.60 52.60 13.50
C GLY A 49 17.91 52.42 12.15
N ARG A 50 18.62 51.97 11.11
CA ARG A 50 18.05 51.61 9.80
C ARG A 50 18.08 50.10 9.60
N CYS A 51 17.07 49.57 8.91
CA CYS A 51 17.00 48.16 8.55
C CYS A 51 17.37 47.98 7.07
N CYS A 52 18.27 47.05 6.78
CA CYS A 52 18.73 46.76 5.42
C CYS A 52 18.75 45.26 5.13
N TRP A 53 18.52 44.90 3.86
CA TRP A 53 18.65 43.53 3.36
C TRP A 53 20.13 43.19 3.21
N ARG A 54 20.71 42.58 4.25
CA ARG A 54 22.12 42.22 4.30
C ARG A 54 22.28 40.96 5.13
N GLU A 55 23.19 40.09 4.70
CA GLU A 55 23.59 38.94 5.51
C GLU A 55 24.58 39.36 6.61
N PRO A 56 24.34 39.03 7.89
CA PRO A 56 25.32 39.28 8.95
C PRO A 56 26.54 38.36 8.81
N ALA A 57 27.65 38.74 9.46
CA ALA A 57 28.78 37.83 9.60
C ALA A 57 28.38 36.60 10.44
N ALA A 58 28.80 35.41 9.98
CA ALA A 58 28.62 34.17 10.74
C ALA A 58 29.50 34.18 12.02
N PRO A 59 29.13 33.45 13.08
CA PRO A 59 28.02 32.51 13.17
C PRO A 59 26.66 33.20 13.42
N LEU A 60 25.63 32.71 12.75
CA LEU A 60 24.26 33.25 12.79
C LEU A 60 23.45 32.58 13.92
N PRO A 61 22.70 33.33 14.74
CA PRO A 61 21.96 32.76 15.85
C PRO A 61 20.85 31.79 15.38
N LEU A 62 20.45 30.85 16.24
CA LEU A 62 19.32 29.96 16.00
C LEU A 62 17.98 30.65 16.25
N PHE A 63 16.97 30.32 15.44
CA PHE A 63 15.60 30.75 15.69
C PHE A 63 15.10 30.03 16.93
N GLY A 64 14.48 30.75 17.87
CA GLY A 64 14.08 30.19 19.16
C GLY A 64 15.18 30.13 20.23
N ALA A 65 16.35 30.75 19.99
CA ALA A 65 17.46 30.78 20.96
C ALA A 65 17.07 31.31 22.36
N ALA A 66 16.14 32.27 22.45
CA ALA A 66 15.65 32.75 23.75
C ALA A 66 14.89 31.66 24.54
N ALA A 67 14.07 30.85 23.85
CA ALA A 67 13.33 29.74 24.46
C ALA A 67 14.24 28.56 24.83
N LEU A 68 15.37 28.43 24.14
CA LEU A 68 16.45 27.49 24.45
C LEU A 68 17.22 27.92 25.71
N ALA A 69 17.57 29.20 25.82
CA ALA A 69 18.27 29.76 26.98
C ALA A 69 17.42 29.73 28.26
N ALA A 70 16.11 30.01 28.14
CA ALA A 70 15.19 30.00 29.28
C ALA A 70 14.90 28.59 29.83
N ARG A 71 15.24 27.53 29.09
CA ARG A 71 14.94 26.13 29.45
C ARG A 71 16.19 25.24 29.31
N PRO A 72 17.16 25.37 30.21
CA PRO A 72 18.46 24.71 30.12
C PRO A 72 18.43 23.18 30.28
N GLU A 73 17.31 22.59 30.72
CA GLU A 73 17.15 21.13 30.86
C GLU A 73 16.19 20.52 29.82
N ALA A 74 15.46 21.34 29.06
CA ALA A 74 14.50 20.82 28.08
C ALA A 74 15.24 20.17 26.88
N PRO A 75 14.79 19.01 26.35
CA PRO A 75 15.34 18.49 25.11
C PRO A 75 15.12 19.47 23.96
N VAL A 76 16.10 19.54 23.04
CA VAL A 76 16.09 20.48 21.93
C VAL A 76 15.57 19.79 20.68
N LEU A 77 14.54 20.32 20.04
CA LEU A 77 14.03 19.84 18.76
C LEU A 77 14.47 20.80 17.65
N VAL A 78 15.36 20.34 16.77
CA VAL A 78 15.83 21.09 15.60
C VAL A 78 15.02 20.68 14.38
N VAL A 79 14.38 21.66 13.76
CA VAL A 79 13.63 21.53 12.51
C VAL A 79 14.22 22.43 11.43
N GLN A 80 13.80 22.21 10.18
CA GLN A 80 14.52 22.69 9.00
C GLN A 80 14.42 24.20 8.73
N ASN A 81 13.34 24.86 9.19
CA ASN A 81 13.10 26.28 8.95
C ASN A 81 12.32 26.94 10.09
N GLU A 82 12.29 28.27 10.08
CA GLU A 82 11.71 29.11 11.14
C GLU A 82 10.19 28.95 11.27
N ALA A 83 9.51 28.73 10.14
CA ALA A 83 8.07 28.50 10.09
C ALA A 83 7.70 27.16 10.75
N ALA A 84 8.49 26.12 10.46
CA ALA A 84 8.42 24.82 11.08
C ALA A 84 8.73 24.89 12.58
N ALA A 85 9.76 25.64 12.98
CA ALA A 85 10.10 25.79 14.40
C ALA A 85 8.97 26.49 15.17
N ALA A 86 8.37 27.55 14.62
CA ALA A 86 7.23 28.22 15.24
C ALA A 86 6.01 27.29 15.39
N ALA A 87 5.72 26.46 14.39
CA ALA A 87 4.67 25.44 14.45
C ALA A 87 4.97 24.34 15.49
N ALA A 88 6.21 23.86 15.55
CA ALA A 88 6.63 22.84 16.50
C ALA A 88 6.51 23.30 17.96
N GLN A 89 6.75 24.58 18.25
CA GLN A 89 6.61 25.14 19.60
C GLN A 89 5.19 24.95 20.17
N ALA A 90 4.15 25.04 19.32
CA ALA A 90 2.76 24.80 19.75
C ALA A 90 2.47 23.32 20.06
N LEU A 91 3.13 22.40 19.36
CA LEU A 91 2.90 20.95 19.49
C LEU A 91 3.72 20.30 20.60
N PHE A 92 4.94 20.80 20.84
CA PHE A 92 5.89 20.26 21.81
C PHE A 92 6.28 21.31 22.85
N PRO A 93 5.36 21.71 23.75
CA PRO A 93 5.64 22.69 24.80
C PRO A 93 6.79 22.23 25.73
N ASP A 94 7.01 20.92 25.86
CA ASP A 94 8.08 20.35 26.67
C ASP A 94 9.49 20.45 26.03
N HIS A 95 9.58 20.90 24.77
CA HIS A 95 10.84 20.94 24.01
C HIS A 95 11.24 22.37 23.64
N ALA A 96 12.55 22.62 23.59
CA ALA A 96 13.11 23.81 22.97
C ALA A 96 13.17 23.62 21.45
N CYS A 97 12.15 24.09 20.73
CA CYS A 97 12.09 23.96 19.27
C CYS A 97 12.84 25.10 18.58
N VAL A 98 13.83 24.76 17.75
CA VAL A 98 14.75 25.70 17.09
C VAL A 98 14.94 25.38 15.61
N ALA A 99 15.40 26.36 14.83
CA ALA A 99 15.82 26.19 13.43
C ALA A 99 17.02 27.07 13.10
N TRP A 100 17.83 26.69 12.11
CA TRP A 100 18.90 27.55 11.60
C TRP A 100 18.37 28.54 10.55
N PRO A 101 18.98 29.73 10.42
CA PRO A 101 18.57 30.73 9.43
C PRO A 101 18.97 30.34 8.00
N GLY A 102 18.17 30.72 7.02
CA GLY A 102 18.56 30.70 5.59
C GLY A 102 18.39 29.36 4.87
N GLY A 103 17.61 28.42 5.43
CA GLY A 103 17.23 27.17 4.78
C GLY A 103 18.39 26.17 4.56
N CYS A 104 18.15 25.14 3.72
CA CYS A 104 19.02 23.95 3.60
C CYS A 104 20.50 24.22 3.24
N ASN A 105 20.79 25.36 2.63
CA ASN A 105 22.14 25.70 2.17
C ASN A 105 22.96 26.48 3.21
N ALA A 106 22.33 26.99 4.27
CA ALA A 106 22.96 27.87 5.26
C ALA A 106 23.32 27.14 6.58
N VAL A 107 23.24 25.80 6.59
CA VAL A 107 23.53 24.95 7.76
C VAL A 107 24.87 25.28 8.41
N ASP A 108 25.91 25.55 7.62
CA ASP A 108 27.27 25.78 8.12
C ASP A 108 27.45 27.15 8.78
N LYS A 109 26.50 28.07 8.56
CA LYS A 109 26.53 29.43 9.11
C LYS A 109 25.90 29.50 10.51
N ALA A 110 25.17 28.48 10.93
CA ALA A 110 24.47 28.48 12.21
C ALA A 110 25.43 28.43 13.41
N ASP A 111 25.13 29.21 14.45
CA ASP A 111 25.75 29.13 15.76
C ASP A 111 25.23 27.90 16.52
N ILE A 112 26.12 26.94 16.75
CA ILE A 112 25.82 25.69 17.46
C ILE A 112 26.20 25.76 18.94
N ALA A 113 26.86 26.83 19.40
CA ALA A 113 27.29 26.97 20.78
C ALA A 113 26.14 26.80 21.80
N PRO A 114 24.90 27.30 21.54
CA PRO A 114 23.77 27.09 22.45
C PRO A 114 23.31 25.63 22.59
N LEU A 115 23.74 24.74 21.69
CA LEU A 115 23.38 23.32 21.69
C LEU A 115 24.39 22.44 22.42
N ARG A 116 25.48 23.02 22.93
CA ARG A 116 26.54 22.30 23.64
C ARG A 116 26.01 21.64 24.92
N GLY A 117 26.33 20.36 25.10
CA GLY A 117 25.91 19.57 26.26
C GLY A 117 24.40 19.32 26.36
N ARG A 118 23.63 19.60 25.30
CA ARG A 118 22.17 19.39 25.25
C ARG A 118 21.81 18.06 24.57
N ASP A 119 20.63 17.55 24.89
CA ASP A 119 20.02 16.42 24.18
C ASP A 119 19.26 16.95 22.97
N VAL A 120 19.78 16.69 21.77
CA VAL A 120 19.33 17.29 20.53
C VAL A 120 18.61 16.27 19.64
N ILE A 121 17.41 16.61 19.22
CA ILE A 121 16.59 15.81 18.32
C ILE A 121 16.51 16.54 16.98
N LEU A 122 16.85 15.84 15.90
CA LEU A 122 16.89 16.37 14.55
C LEU A 122 15.73 15.82 13.73
N TRP A 123 14.86 16.69 13.23
CA TRP A 123 13.66 16.28 12.50
C TRP A 123 13.54 16.98 11.14
N ALA A 124 13.72 16.21 10.06
CA ALA A 124 13.75 16.70 8.69
C ALA A 124 12.36 16.63 8.03
N ASP A 125 12.02 17.60 7.19
CA ASP A 125 10.71 17.73 6.55
C ASP A 125 10.62 16.96 5.22
N ASP A 126 11.65 17.07 4.39
CA ASP A 126 11.75 16.46 3.06
C ASP A 126 13.14 15.86 2.78
N ASP A 127 13.36 15.27 1.60
CA ASP A 127 14.64 14.64 1.23
C ASP A 127 15.81 15.66 1.17
N ALA A 128 15.54 16.89 0.71
CA ALA A 128 16.51 17.98 0.71
C ALA A 128 16.89 18.41 2.14
N GLY A 129 15.89 18.49 3.02
CA GLY A 129 16.02 18.69 4.46
C GLY A 129 16.76 17.58 5.16
N GLY A 130 16.55 16.34 4.74
CA GLY A 130 17.29 15.19 5.22
C GLY A 130 18.79 15.30 5.00
N THR A 131 19.20 15.94 3.89
CA THR A 131 20.62 16.22 3.59
C THR A 131 21.16 17.35 4.45
N ALA A 132 20.41 18.45 4.59
CA ALA A 132 20.77 19.56 5.46
C ALA A 132 20.90 19.13 6.93
N MET A 133 19.98 18.28 7.39
CA MET A 133 19.96 17.74 8.74
C MET A 133 21.11 16.76 9.00
N ALA A 134 21.57 16.03 7.98
CA ALA A 134 22.78 15.21 8.08
C ALA A 134 24.04 16.08 8.25
N ARG A 135 24.14 17.20 7.52
CA ARG A 135 25.24 18.16 7.69
C ARG A 135 25.22 18.80 9.07
N PHE A 136 24.06 19.19 9.56
CA PHE A 136 23.91 19.75 10.91
C PHE A 136 24.26 18.74 12.00
N HIS A 137 23.83 17.48 11.84
CA HIS A 137 24.20 16.37 12.72
C HIS A 137 25.72 16.22 12.86
N VAL A 138 26.46 16.29 11.74
CA VAL A 138 27.93 16.22 11.77
C VAL A 138 28.53 17.38 12.57
N ARG A 139 28.01 18.61 12.41
CA ARG A 139 28.48 19.79 13.15
C ARG A 139 28.26 19.69 14.66
N LEU A 140 27.24 18.96 15.11
CA LEU A 140 26.93 18.79 16.54
C LEU A 140 27.71 17.66 17.22
N ARG A 141 28.44 16.82 16.46
CA ARG A 141 29.21 15.71 17.04
C ARG A 141 30.30 16.22 17.97
N GLY A 142 30.30 15.70 19.20
CA GLY A 142 31.23 16.13 20.25
C GLY A 142 30.85 17.45 20.93
N GLU A 143 29.83 18.16 20.42
CA GLU A 143 29.32 19.40 21.00
C GLU A 143 28.05 19.13 21.82
N ALA A 144 27.09 18.38 21.28
CA ALA A 144 25.85 17.98 21.97
C ALA A 144 26.05 16.73 22.86
N ARG A 145 25.24 16.61 23.93
CA ARG A 145 25.26 15.44 24.84
C ARG A 145 24.73 14.18 24.16
N SER A 146 23.64 14.33 23.41
CA SER A 146 23.09 13.29 22.55
C SER A 146 22.50 13.91 21.30
N ILE A 147 22.51 13.16 20.19
CA ILE A 147 21.91 13.59 18.93
C ILE A 147 21.08 12.44 18.38
N THR A 148 19.77 12.62 18.25
CA THR A 148 18.87 11.62 17.70
C THR A 148 18.15 12.17 16.48
N ARG A 149 18.23 11.47 15.34
CA ARG A 149 17.53 11.88 14.11
C ARG A 149 16.24 11.11 13.93
N ILE A 150 15.14 11.82 13.70
CA ILE A 150 13.82 11.27 13.45
C ILE A 150 13.47 11.49 11.97
N GLY A 151 13.04 10.42 11.30
CA GLY A 151 12.48 10.49 9.95
C GLY A 151 10.98 10.73 9.98
N VAL A 152 10.46 11.53 9.04
CA VAL A 152 9.02 11.66 8.82
C VAL A 152 8.48 10.34 8.25
N PRO A 153 7.47 9.71 8.87
CA PRO A 153 6.78 8.59 8.26
C PRO A 153 6.10 9.05 6.97
N ARG A 154 6.38 8.36 5.84
CA ARG A 154 5.78 8.67 4.53
C ARG A 154 4.25 8.56 4.49
N SER A 155 3.66 8.00 5.54
CA SER A 155 2.21 7.82 5.74
C SER A 155 1.50 9.08 6.28
N TRP A 156 2.23 10.15 6.59
CA TRP A 156 1.62 11.40 7.05
C TRP A 156 1.06 12.21 5.87
N PRO A 157 -0.09 12.90 6.04
CA PRO A 157 -0.71 13.67 4.96
C PRO A 157 0.17 14.83 4.54
N ALA A 158 0.76 14.72 3.34
CA ALA A 158 1.75 15.61 2.72
C ALA A 158 3.02 15.89 3.59
N PRO A 159 4.20 16.10 2.97
CA PRO A 159 5.32 16.68 3.71
C PRO A 159 4.88 18.02 4.29
N TRP A 160 5.34 18.33 5.50
CA TRP A 160 5.08 19.59 6.15
C TRP A 160 5.57 20.68 5.18
N ASP A 161 4.71 21.57 4.74
CA ASP A 161 5.10 22.55 3.69
C ASP A 161 5.93 23.71 4.29
N GLY A 162 6.49 23.48 5.48
CA GLY A 162 7.10 24.46 6.37
C GLY A 162 6.10 25.46 6.98
N SER A 163 4.88 25.64 6.48
CA SER A 163 4.04 26.79 6.85
C SER A 163 3.06 26.52 8.01
N ALA A 164 2.59 25.28 8.14
CA ALA A 164 1.76 24.80 9.25
C ALA A 164 1.96 23.27 9.44
N PRO A 165 1.91 22.75 10.67
CA PRO A 165 1.97 21.31 10.86
C PRO A 165 0.66 20.68 10.33
N PRO A 166 0.70 19.47 9.74
CA PRO A 166 -0.51 18.78 9.33
C PRO A 166 -1.46 18.62 10.53
N PRO A 167 -2.79 18.58 10.33
CA PRO A 167 -3.73 18.24 11.38
C PRO A 167 -3.49 16.78 11.79
N LEU A 168 -2.58 16.58 12.75
CA LEU A 168 -2.25 15.29 13.30
C LEU A 168 -3.30 14.95 14.37
N PRO A 169 -3.85 13.72 14.36
CA PRO A 169 -4.73 13.30 15.44
C PRO A 169 -3.97 13.37 16.78
N PRO A 170 -4.63 13.70 17.90
CA PRO A 170 -3.99 13.81 19.21
C PRO A 170 -3.13 12.60 19.58
N THR A 171 -3.52 11.41 19.12
CA THR A 171 -2.79 10.15 19.28
C THR A 171 -1.44 10.11 18.54
N ALA A 172 -1.35 10.67 17.34
CA ALA A 172 -0.10 10.80 16.60
C ALA A 172 0.82 11.84 17.27
N ILE A 173 0.24 12.93 17.78
CA ILE A 173 0.96 13.94 18.56
C ILE A 173 1.51 13.30 19.85
N ASP A 174 0.73 12.47 20.54
CA ASP A 174 1.16 11.81 21.77
C ASP A 174 2.15 10.66 21.51
N ALA A 175 2.00 9.91 20.43
CA ALA A 175 2.99 8.92 20.00
C ALA A 175 4.33 9.57 19.65
N LEU A 176 4.28 10.72 18.97
CA LEU A 176 5.46 11.52 18.65
C LEU A 176 6.07 12.14 19.90
N ARG A 177 5.26 12.67 20.83
CA ARG A 177 5.73 13.13 22.15
C ARG A 177 6.40 12.00 22.94
N ARG A 178 5.84 10.79 22.91
CA ARG A 178 6.44 9.60 23.54
C ARG A 178 7.76 9.21 22.86
N LEU A 179 7.83 9.26 21.53
CA LEU A 179 9.04 8.97 20.77
C LEU A 179 10.12 10.01 21.08
N LEU A 180 9.79 11.30 21.02
CA LEU A 180 10.69 12.40 21.38
C LEU A 180 11.18 12.29 22.84
N ARG A 181 10.30 11.97 23.79
CA ARG A 181 10.67 11.77 25.21
C ARG A 181 11.53 10.52 25.43
N ARG A 182 11.30 9.43 24.68
CA ARG A 182 12.09 8.19 24.78
C ARG A 182 13.50 8.40 24.24
N GLU A 183 13.60 9.07 23.09
CA GLU A 183 14.86 9.33 22.40
C GLU A 183 15.69 10.46 23.05
N ALA A 184 15.07 11.29 23.91
CA ALA A 184 15.75 12.31 24.72
C ALA A 184 16.44 11.77 25.98
N ARG A 185 16.20 10.51 26.39
CA ARG A 185 16.82 9.92 27.58
C ARG A 185 18.19 9.32 27.21
N PRO A 186 19.28 9.65 27.93
CA PRO A 186 20.55 8.97 27.72
C PRO A 186 20.36 7.47 28.00
N ARG A 187 20.72 6.64 27.01
CA ARG A 187 20.79 5.19 27.19
C ARG A 187 21.89 4.89 28.21
N VAL A 188 21.51 4.61 29.45
CA VAL A 188 22.43 4.08 30.45
C VAL A 188 22.96 2.75 29.92
N ALA A 189 24.26 2.70 29.60
CA ALA A 189 24.92 1.46 29.21
C ALA A 189 24.75 0.44 30.34
N ALA A 190 24.06 -0.66 30.07
CA ALA A 190 23.94 -1.77 31.01
C ALA A 190 25.35 -2.33 31.28
N GLY A 191 25.88 -2.03 32.47
CA GLY A 191 27.17 -2.52 32.92
C GLY A 191 27.21 -4.04 32.96
N ARG A 192 28.14 -4.64 32.22
CA ARG A 192 28.61 -5.99 32.49
C ARG A 192 29.48 -5.95 33.74
N GLY A 193 29.12 -6.78 34.72
CA GLY A 193 29.81 -6.85 36.01
C GLY A 193 31.27 -7.27 35.89
N GLY A 194 32.10 -6.55 36.64
CA GLY A 194 33.19 -7.05 37.49
C GLY A 194 34.13 -8.11 36.94
N GLY A 195 35.29 -7.65 36.46
CA GLY A 195 36.51 -8.44 36.30
C GLY A 195 37.72 -7.53 36.42
N SER A 196 38.23 -7.39 37.65
CA SER A 196 39.44 -6.64 38.02
C SER A 196 40.67 -7.15 37.25
N LEU A 197 41.46 -6.24 36.67
CA LEU A 197 42.93 -6.32 36.60
C LEU A 197 43.49 -4.90 36.42
N ALA A 198 44.41 -4.55 37.31
CA ALA A 198 45.05 -3.25 37.48
C ALA A 198 46.19 -3.02 36.43
N PRO A 199 46.79 -1.82 36.38
CA PRO A 199 47.39 -1.25 35.18
C PRO A 199 48.89 -1.55 35.04
N THR A 200 49.36 -1.58 33.79
CA THR A 200 50.80 -1.52 33.49
C THR A 200 51.09 -0.39 32.52
N ALA A 201 52.13 0.35 32.86
CA ALA A 201 52.48 1.66 32.36
C ALA A 201 53.42 1.62 31.15
N ALA A 202 53.43 2.78 30.46
CA ALA A 202 54.56 3.49 29.87
C ALA A 202 55.22 2.98 28.57
N ALA A 203 55.40 3.98 27.68
CA ALA A 203 56.50 4.22 26.71
C ALA A 203 55.92 4.54 25.32
N THR A 204 56.33 5.54 24.53
CA THR A 204 57.30 6.63 24.64
C THR A 204 57.02 7.59 23.46
N VAL A 205 57.34 8.86 23.62
CA VAL A 205 57.24 9.94 22.62
C VAL A 205 58.51 10.02 21.76
N LEU A 206 58.35 10.51 20.51
CA LEU A 206 59.28 11.22 19.59
C LEU A 206 59.98 10.41 18.48
N PRO A 207 60.39 11.03 17.34
CA PRO A 207 59.98 12.31 16.72
C PRO A 207 59.73 12.23 15.17
N ALA A 208 59.39 13.38 14.60
CA ALA A 208 59.22 13.67 13.18
C ALA A 208 60.54 13.89 12.41
N ASP A 209 60.53 13.51 11.11
CA ASP A 209 61.23 14.10 9.94
C ASP A 209 61.15 13.04 8.79
N THR A 210 61.05 13.30 7.48
CA THR A 210 61.07 14.50 6.63
C THR A 210 60.45 14.13 5.25
N ALA A 211 59.81 15.12 4.60
CA ALA A 211 59.68 15.40 3.16
C ALA A 211 59.52 14.27 2.10
N GLN A 212 58.46 14.36 1.29
CA GLN A 212 58.58 14.83 -0.12
C GLN A 212 57.24 15.14 -0.80
N ALA A 213 57.23 16.23 -1.55
CA ALA A 213 56.11 16.77 -2.32
C ALA A 213 56.13 16.27 -3.77
N ALA A 214 54.95 16.07 -4.39
CA ALA A 214 54.76 16.20 -5.83
C ALA A 214 53.27 16.38 -6.21
N SER A 215 53.05 17.36 -7.09
CA SER A 215 51.81 17.97 -7.59
C SER A 215 50.86 17.09 -8.44
N PRO A 216 49.63 17.55 -8.74
CA PRO A 216 48.63 16.81 -9.53
C PRO A 216 48.72 17.11 -11.05
N PRO A 217 48.22 16.23 -11.95
CA PRO A 217 47.86 16.60 -13.32
C PRO A 217 46.33 16.84 -13.41
N ARG A 218 45.90 18.07 -13.73
CA ARG A 218 45.58 18.59 -15.08
C ARG A 218 44.42 17.89 -15.79
N VAL A 219 43.28 18.60 -15.78
CA VAL A 219 42.10 18.38 -16.62
C VAL A 219 42.41 18.88 -18.04
N ALA A 220 42.22 18.02 -19.04
CA ALA A 220 42.22 18.39 -20.45
C ALA A 220 40.79 18.55 -20.96
N ALA A 221 40.61 19.54 -21.82
CA ALA A 221 39.34 20.01 -22.37
C ALA A 221 38.98 19.35 -23.72
N GLY A 222 37.66 19.15 -23.92
CA GLY A 222 36.97 19.10 -25.22
C GLY A 222 37.17 17.86 -26.11
N PRO A 223 36.26 17.56 -27.07
CA PRO A 223 35.40 18.52 -27.76
C PRO A 223 33.90 18.17 -27.84
N GLN A 224 33.16 19.18 -28.28
CA GLN A 224 31.73 19.20 -28.58
C GLN A 224 31.36 18.29 -29.76
N GLY A 225 30.16 17.70 -29.71
CA GLY A 225 29.54 17.01 -30.82
C GLY A 225 28.01 17.00 -30.66
N SER A 226 27.34 17.78 -31.50
CA SER A 226 25.88 17.92 -31.62
C SER A 226 25.21 16.67 -32.19
N SER A 227 24.04 16.29 -31.68
CA SER A 227 22.88 15.89 -32.51
C SER A 227 21.65 15.67 -31.62
N GLY A 228 20.52 16.20 -32.09
CA GLY A 228 19.32 16.42 -31.28
C GLY A 228 18.40 15.21 -31.11
N ARG A 229 17.49 15.35 -30.15
CA ARG A 229 16.29 14.53 -30.00
C ARG A 229 15.09 15.41 -29.65
N PRO A 230 13.87 15.06 -30.13
CA PRO A 230 12.78 15.99 -30.29
C PRO A 230 12.06 16.30 -28.97
N VAL A 231 11.63 17.55 -28.86
CA VAL A 231 10.70 18.04 -27.84
C VAL A 231 9.31 17.51 -28.18
N LEU A 232 8.72 16.70 -27.30
CA LEU A 232 7.28 16.40 -27.34
C LEU A 232 6.53 17.60 -26.74
N SER A 233 5.95 18.39 -27.62
CA SER A 233 5.04 19.49 -27.29
C SER A 233 3.79 18.94 -26.61
N LEU A 234 3.54 19.32 -25.37
CA LEU A 234 2.23 19.15 -24.73
C LEU A 234 1.24 20.13 -25.37
N PRO A 235 0.04 19.69 -25.82
CA PRO A 235 -0.97 20.61 -26.32
C PRO A 235 -1.49 21.49 -25.18
N ARG A 236 -1.59 22.79 -25.44
CA ARG A 236 -2.18 23.79 -24.55
C ARG A 236 -3.64 23.44 -24.28
N VAL A 237 -4.00 23.34 -23.00
CA VAL A 237 -5.39 23.32 -22.52
C VAL A 237 -5.91 24.76 -22.54
N PRO A 238 -7.00 25.09 -23.27
CA PRO A 238 -7.64 26.39 -23.15
C PRO A 238 -8.30 26.53 -21.77
N ARG A 239 -8.07 27.68 -21.14
CA ARG A 239 -8.82 28.13 -19.97
C ARG A 239 -10.23 28.54 -20.42
N ASP A 240 -11.22 27.74 -20.07
CA ASP A 240 -12.58 28.21 -19.79
C ASP A 240 -13.28 27.17 -18.89
N ALA A 241 -13.13 27.38 -17.57
CA ALA A 241 -13.81 26.63 -16.53
C ALA A 241 -15.14 27.31 -16.23
N ALA A 242 -16.15 27.07 -17.07
CA ALA A 242 -17.55 27.31 -16.73
C ALA A 242 -18.46 26.42 -17.60
N ARG A 243 -19.30 25.63 -16.94
CA ARG A 243 -20.33 24.70 -17.48
C ARG A 243 -19.84 23.29 -17.85
N LEU A 244 -19.65 22.46 -16.82
CA LEU A 244 -19.82 21.02 -16.92
C LEU A 244 -21.16 20.64 -16.25
N ALA A 245 -22.26 20.93 -16.94
CA ALA A 245 -23.48 20.15 -16.77
C ALA A 245 -23.46 19.06 -17.86
N PRO A 246 -23.87 17.81 -17.56
CA PRO A 246 -23.98 16.78 -18.60
C PRO A 246 -24.94 17.27 -19.69
N PRO A 247 -24.67 17.00 -20.99
CA PRO A 247 -25.63 17.32 -22.04
C PRO A 247 -26.94 16.55 -21.77
N PRO A 248 -28.12 17.15 -22.00
CA PRO A 248 -29.36 16.42 -21.92
C PRO A 248 -29.31 15.26 -22.91
N ALA A 249 -29.77 14.08 -22.47
CA ALA A 249 -29.91 12.90 -23.31
C ALA A 249 -30.64 13.28 -24.61
N LYS A 250 -30.08 12.91 -25.77
CA LYS A 250 -30.83 12.98 -27.03
C LYS A 250 -32.09 12.14 -26.85
N ALA A 251 -33.24 12.79 -26.88
CA ALA A 251 -34.53 12.14 -26.94
C ALA A 251 -34.51 11.17 -28.13
N CYS A 252 -34.47 9.88 -27.86
CA CYS A 252 -35.07 8.93 -28.79
C CYS A 252 -36.56 9.24 -28.76
N ASP A 253 -37.18 9.38 -29.92
CA ASP A 253 -38.64 9.41 -30.06
C ASP A 253 -39.20 8.08 -29.55
N VAL A 254 -39.49 8.04 -28.25
CA VAL A 254 -40.20 6.98 -27.58
C VAL A 254 -41.59 7.54 -27.30
N PRO A 255 -42.67 6.97 -27.86
CA PRO A 255 -44.02 7.39 -27.49
C PRO A 255 -44.22 7.14 -25.99
N ALA A 256 -44.73 8.15 -25.29
CA ALA A 256 -44.91 8.14 -23.84
C ALA A 256 -45.66 6.87 -23.36
N PRO A 257 -45.26 6.27 -22.22
CA PRO A 257 -45.94 5.10 -21.71
C PRO A 257 -47.32 5.52 -21.16
N ARG A 258 -48.40 4.99 -21.74
CA ARG A 258 -49.68 4.91 -21.02
C ARG A 258 -49.45 4.01 -19.82
N ALA A 259 -49.71 4.55 -18.62
CA ALA A 259 -49.77 3.77 -17.39
C ALA A 259 -50.83 2.67 -17.57
N ALA A 260 -50.36 1.44 -17.82
CA ALA A 260 -51.18 0.24 -17.71
C ALA A 260 -50.92 -0.34 -16.32
N ALA A 261 -52.00 -0.42 -15.55
CA ALA A 261 -52.04 -0.95 -14.21
C ALA A 261 -51.35 -2.32 -14.10
N ALA A 262 -50.60 -2.50 -13.02
CA ALA A 262 -50.17 -3.81 -12.57
C ALA A 262 -51.40 -4.62 -12.15
N THR A 263 -51.68 -5.71 -12.86
CA THR A 263 -52.32 -6.94 -12.35
C THR A 263 -52.40 -7.97 -13.47
N GLY A 264 -51.92 -9.20 -13.20
CA GLY A 264 -52.25 -10.40 -13.97
C GLY A 264 -51.15 -10.98 -14.85
N ALA A 265 -50.52 -12.05 -14.36
CA ALA A 265 -49.93 -13.16 -15.13
C ALA A 265 -49.08 -12.79 -16.37
N SER A 266 -47.84 -12.33 -16.17
CA SER A 266 -46.89 -12.29 -17.27
C SER A 266 -46.60 -13.72 -17.69
N GLY A 267 -47.19 -14.20 -18.80
CA GLY A 267 -46.87 -15.51 -19.39
C GLY A 267 -45.46 -15.59 -19.96
N TRP A 268 -44.47 -14.98 -19.29
CA TRP A 268 -43.03 -15.06 -19.51
C TRP A 268 -42.44 -16.13 -18.60
N PRO A 269 -41.52 -16.99 -19.07
CA PRO A 269 -40.80 -17.89 -18.19
C PRO A 269 -39.94 -17.07 -17.21
N LEU A 270 -39.77 -17.57 -15.98
CA LEU A 270 -38.76 -17.10 -15.03
C LEU A 270 -37.39 -17.51 -15.60
N PRO A 271 -36.58 -16.57 -16.10
CA PRO A 271 -35.30 -16.91 -16.69
C PRO A 271 -34.26 -17.18 -15.59
N PRO A 272 -33.21 -17.98 -15.87
CA PRO A 272 -32.18 -18.29 -14.88
C PRO A 272 -31.38 -17.03 -14.50
N LEU A 273 -31.52 -16.58 -13.24
CA LEU A 273 -30.84 -15.40 -12.68
C LEU A 273 -29.30 -15.44 -12.83
N ALA A 274 -28.73 -16.64 -12.95
CA ALA A 274 -27.30 -16.86 -13.20
C ALA A 274 -26.77 -16.17 -14.48
N ALA A 275 -27.63 -15.90 -15.48
CA ALA A 275 -27.25 -15.30 -16.75
C ALA A 275 -26.80 -13.81 -16.65
N LEU A 276 -27.13 -13.12 -15.55
CA LEU A 276 -26.76 -11.71 -15.35
C LEU A 276 -25.35 -11.52 -14.77
N GLY A 277 -24.78 -12.57 -14.15
CA GLY A 277 -23.52 -12.46 -13.41
C GLY A 277 -23.60 -11.44 -12.28
N ASP A 278 -24.80 -11.17 -11.75
CA ASP A 278 -25.03 -10.34 -10.55
C ASP A 278 -24.83 -11.17 -9.26
N GLY A 279 -24.30 -12.41 -9.39
CA GLY A 279 -24.24 -13.47 -8.38
C GLY A 279 -23.33 -13.22 -7.19
N ASN A 280 -22.95 -11.97 -6.93
CA ASN A 280 -22.14 -11.60 -5.77
C ASN A 280 -23.00 -11.28 -4.53
N ASN A 281 -24.33 -11.18 -4.66
CA ASN A 281 -25.27 -10.91 -3.55
C ASN A 281 -25.68 -12.16 -2.75
N ASP A 282 -25.46 -13.37 -3.30
CA ASP A 282 -25.83 -14.64 -2.67
C ASP A 282 -24.61 -15.40 -2.12
N LEU A 283 -23.42 -14.78 -2.15
CA LEU A 283 -22.21 -15.37 -1.61
C LEU A 283 -22.17 -15.25 -0.07
N PRO A 284 -21.59 -16.24 0.63
CA PRO A 284 -21.49 -16.23 2.08
C PRO A 284 -20.65 -15.05 2.57
N ALA A 285 -21.05 -14.41 3.67
CA ALA A 285 -20.27 -13.35 4.29
C ALA A 285 -19.00 -13.90 4.97
N PHE A 286 -17.95 -13.08 5.12
CA PHE A 286 -16.76 -13.48 5.88
C PHE A 286 -17.13 -13.97 7.29
N PRO A 287 -16.68 -15.17 7.71
CA PRO A 287 -16.89 -15.63 9.07
C PRO A 287 -15.88 -14.94 10.00
N LEU A 288 -16.20 -13.74 10.48
CA LEU A 288 -15.33 -12.92 11.34
C LEU A 288 -14.84 -13.64 12.61
N ASP A 289 -15.59 -14.64 13.08
CA ASP A 289 -15.23 -15.45 14.23
C ASP A 289 -13.98 -16.32 14.01
N VAL A 290 -13.57 -16.54 12.75
CA VAL A 290 -12.32 -17.27 12.44
C VAL A 290 -11.08 -16.45 12.75
N LEU A 291 -11.18 -15.12 12.83
CA LEU A 291 -10.06 -14.27 13.19
C LEU A 291 -9.76 -14.38 14.70
N PRO A 292 -8.48 -14.31 15.10
CA PRO A 292 -8.12 -14.20 16.50
C PRO A 292 -8.87 -13.04 17.18
N PRO A 293 -9.36 -13.23 18.42
CA PRO A 293 -10.12 -12.20 19.14
C PRO A 293 -9.37 -10.86 19.26
N SER A 294 -8.04 -10.90 19.29
CA SER A 294 -7.16 -9.74 19.39
C SER A 294 -7.17 -8.83 18.15
N VAL A 295 -7.46 -9.37 16.97
CA VAL A 295 -7.42 -8.63 15.69
C VAL A 295 -8.79 -8.51 15.01
N ARG A 296 -9.81 -9.23 15.50
CA ARG A 296 -11.18 -9.14 14.95
C ARG A 296 -11.77 -7.72 15.04
N PRO A 297 -11.73 -7.01 16.19
CA PRO A 297 -12.25 -5.64 16.27
C PRO A 297 -11.56 -4.69 15.31
N TRP A 298 -10.25 -4.89 15.11
CA TRP A 298 -9.47 -4.11 14.15
C TRP A 298 -9.99 -4.29 12.72
N ALA A 299 -10.27 -5.51 12.29
CA ALA A 299 -10.77 -5.77 10.95
C ALA A 299 -12.12 -5.08 10.71
N GLU A 300 -13.03 -5.13 11.69
CA GLU A 300 -14.35 -4.47 11.63
C GLU A 300 -14.24 -2.94 11.60
N ASP A 301 -13.41 -2.36 12.49
CA ASP A 301 -13.17 -0.92 12.56
C ASP A 301 -12.58 -0.39 11.25
N ILE A 302 -11.56 -1.09 10.72
CA ILE A 302 -10.90 -0.69 9.48
C ILE A 302 -11.82 -0.86 8.27
N ALA A 303 -12.61 -1.94 8.21
CA ALA A 303 -13.59 -2.13 7.13
C ALA A 303 -14.59 -0.97 7.05
N ARG A 304 -15.12 -0.54 8.21
CA ARG A 304 -15.94 0.67 8.32
C ARG A 304 -15.16 1.93 7.91
N ALA A 305 -13.93 2.06 8.38
CA ALA A 305 -13.15 3.28 8.15
C ALA A 305 -12.75 3.49 6.69
N VAL A 306 -12.33 2.43 6.01
CA VAL A 306 -11.97 2.51 4.59
C VAL A 306 -13.17 2.27 3.67
N ARG A 307 -14.36 1.98 4.21
CA ARG A 307 -15.57 1.67 3.44
C ARG A 307 -15.32 0.56 2.42
N ALA A 308 -14.77 -0.54 2.92
CA ALA A 308 -14.52 -1.72 2.12
C ALA A 308 -15.12 -2.94 2.81
N PRO A 309 -15.41 -4.02 2.06
CA PRO A 309 -15.78 -5.29 2.65
C PRO A 309 -14.77 -5.75 3.70
N VAL A 310 -15.27 -6.27 4.82
CA VAL A 310 -14.41 -6.75 5.90
C VAL A 310 -13.54 -7.94 5.46
N ASP A 311 -14.01 -8.70 4.47
CA ASP A 311 -13.30 -9.81 3.86
C ASP A 311 -12.00 -9.36 3.19
N HIS A 312 -12.01 -8.19 2.54
CA HIS A 312 -10.83 -7.59 1.92
C HIS A 312 -9.80 -7.18 2.97
N VAL A 313 -10.24 -6.59 4.08
CA VAL A 313 -9.36 -6.22 5.20
C VAL A 313 -8.79 -7.46 5.88
N ALA A 314 -9.64 -8.45 6.18
CA ALA A 314 -9.25 -9.70 6.84
C ALA A 314 -8.26 -10.52 6.00
N LEU A 315 -8.53 -10.77 4.72
CA LEU A 315 -7.59 -11.51 3.87
C LEU A 315 -6.28 -10.74 3.65
N SER A 316 -6.32 -9.41 3.63
CA SER A 316 -5.11 -8.58 3.53
C SER A 316 -4.23 -8.73 4.77
N LEU A 317 -4.82 -8.73 5.97
CA LEU A 317 -4.13 -8.99 7.22
C LEU A 317 -3.53 -10.39 7.26
N LEU A 318 -4.30 -11.42 6.91
CA LEU A 318 -3.82 -12.80 6.89
C LEU A 318 -2.67 -12.99 5.90
N THR A 319 -2.76 -12.36 4.72
CA THR A 319 -1.70 -12.44 3.71
C THR A 319 -0.44 -11.68 4.13
N ALA A 320 -0.60 -10.54 4.79
CA ALA A 320 0.51 -9.80 5.39
C ALA A 320 1.20 -10.61 6.50
N ALA A 321 0.42 -11.23 7.39
CA ALA A 321 0.92 -12.14 8.42
C ALA A 321 1.68 -13.32 7.81
N ALA A 322 1.14 -13.94 6.75
CA ALA A 322 1.82 -15.01 6.00
C ALA A 322 3.14 -14.52 5.39
N GLY A 323 3.21 -13.30 4.86
CA GLY A 323 4.45 -12.71 4.35
C GLY A 323 5.54 -12.53 5.41
N LEU A 324 5.15 -12.25 6.67
CA LEU A 324 6.08 -12.11 7.79
C LEU A 324 6.53 -13.46 8.38
N ILE A 325 5.63 -14.45 8.42
CA ILE A 325 5.94 -15.81 8.91
C ILE A 325 6.76 -16.59 7.88
N GLY A 326 6.25 -16.65 6.64
CA GLY A 326 6.80 -17.33 5.48
C GLY A 326 7.46 -18.68 5.78
N ALA A 327 8.77 -18.77 5.52
CA ALA A 327 9.59 -19.97 5.71
C ALA A 327 10.05 -20.19 7.15
N SER A 328 9.92 -19.19 8.04
CA SER A 328 10.38 -19.32 9.43
C SER A 328 9.52 -20.30 10.22
N ARG A 329 8.24 -20.49 9.86
CA ARG A 329 7.38 -21.50 10.49
C ARG A 329 6.71 -22.38 9.44
N ARG A 330 6.68 -23.68 9.73
CA ARG A 330 5.97 -24.67 8.92
C ARG A 330 5.04 -25.50 9.78
N ILE A 331 3.86 -25.83 9.27
CA ILE A 331 2.88 -26.67 9.96
C ILE A 331 3.00 -28.10 9.47
N THR A 332 2.94 -29.08 10.37
CA THR A 332 2.99 -30.50 10.02
C THR A 332 1.84 -31.30 10.66
N PRO A 333 0.97 -31.95 9.87
CA PRO A 333 -0.02 -32.90 10.39
C PRO A 333 0.59 -34.30 10.62
N ALA A 334 1.68 -34.62 9.93
CA ALA A 334 2.39 -35.89 9.99
C ALA A 334 3.84 -35.71 9.50
N PRO A 335 4.82 -36.51 9.97
CA PRO A 335 6.25 -36.30 9.71
C PRO A 335 6.66 -36.13 8.23
N SER A 336 5.96 -36.78 7.30
CA SER A 336 6.24 -36.73 5.86
C SER A 336 5.67 -35.50 5.15
N TRP A 337 4.88 -34.67 5.83
CA TRP A 337 4.17 -33.54 5.24
C TRP A 337 4.36 -32.27 6.07
N SER A 338 4.87 -31.23 5.43
CA SER A 338 5.04 -29.92 6.05
C SER A 338 4.73 -28.78 5.08
N GLU A 339 3.90 -27.84 5.50
CA GLU A 339 3.51 -26.67 4.70
C GLU A 339 4.11 -25.38 5.29
N PRO A 340 4.70 -24.48 4.49
CA PRO A 340 5.12 -23.15 4.95
C PRO A 340 3.90 -22.23 5.12
N CYS A 341 4.00 -21.21 5.97
CA CYS A 341 2.90 -20.25 6.14
C CYS A 341 2.90 -19.21 5.01
N VAL A 342 2.51 -19.62 3.80
CA VAL A 342 2.46 -18.79 2.59
C VAL A 342 1.03 -18.71 2.06
N LEU A 343 0.52 -17.49 1.86
CA LEU A 343 -0.82 -17.25 1.32
C LEU A 343 -0.77 -16.38 0.08
N TRP A 344 -1.54 -16.76 -0.94
CA TRP A 344 -1.78 -15.95 -2.13
C TRP A 344 -3.24 -15.57 -2.12
N ALA A 345 -3.56 -14.29 -1.94
CA ALA A 345 -4.93 -13.80 -1.93
C ALA A 345 -5.21 -12.94 -3.16
N ALA A 346 -6.42 -13.08 -3.70
CA ALA A 346 -6.95 -12.28 -4.78
C ALA A 346 -8.27 -11.63 -4.34
N LEU A 347 -8.20 -10.34 -4.04
CA LEU A 347 -9.35 -9.54 -3.65
C LEU A 347 -10.09 -9.07 -4.91
N VAL A 348 -11.33 -9.50 -5.09
CA VAL A 348 -12.16 -9.17 -6.25
C VAL A 348 -13.10 -8.03 -5.86
N GLY A 349 -12.96 -6.90 -6.54
CA GLY A 349 -13.70 -5.70 -6.19
C GLY A 349 -13.35 -4.49 -7.07
N PRO A 350 -14.06 -3.36 -6.91
CA PRO A 350 -13.66 -2.08 -7.50
C PRO A 350 -12.24 -1.75 -7.07
N SER A 351 -11.36 -1.50 -8.04
CA SER A 351 -9.92 -1.48 -7.79
C SER A 351 -9.48 -0.43 -6.77
N ALA A 352 -10.16 0.71 -6.68
CA ALA A 352 -9.82 1.77 -5.73
C ALA A 352 -10.17 1.36 -4.28
N ASP A 353 -11.38 0.89 -4.02
CA ASP A 353 -11.83 0.53 -2.67
C ASP A 353 -11.10 -0.70 -2.14
N THR A 354 -10.91 -1.67 -3.02
CA THR A 354 -10.19 -2.91 -2.71
C THR A 354 -8.71 -2.63 -2.42
N ALA A 355 -8.07 -1.74 -3.18
CA ALA A 355 -6.69 -1.34 -2.91
C ALA A 355 -6.56 -0.56 -1.59
N ARG A 356 -7.55 0.28 -1.22
CA ARG A 356 -7.57 0.97 0.08
C ARG A 356 -7.64 -0.02 1.24
N ALA A 357 -8.43 -1.09 1.12
CA ALA A 357 -8.46 -2.16 2.12
C ALA A 357 -7.11 -2.87 2.22
N ALA A 358 -6.52 -3.26 1.08
CA ALA A 358 -5.21 -3.89 1.05
C ALA A 358 -4.11 -3.02 1.67
N GLU A 359 -4.10 -1.73 1.38
CA GLU A 359 -3.07 -0.80 1.87
C GLU A 359 -3.07 -0.66 3.40
N THR A 360 -4.17 -0.96 4.09
CA THR A 360 -4.20 -0.93 5.57
C THR A 360 -3.21 -1.95 6.16
N ALA A 361 -3.15 -3.16 5.61
CA ALA A 361 -2.21 -4.19 6.04
C ALA A 361 -0.81 -3.93 5.49
N LEU A 362 -0.69 -3.52 4.22
CA LEU A 362 0.60 -3.22 3.59
C LEU A 362 1.32 -2.06 4.29
N GLY A 363 0.58 -1.01 4.66
CA GLY A 363 1.09 0.14 5.39
C GLY A 363 1.70 -0.24 6.75
N MET A 364 1.08 -1.18 7.47
CA MET A 364 1.65 -1.73 8.71
C MET A 364 2.98 -2.45 8.45
N VAL A 365 3.05 -3.32 7.43
CA VAL A 365 4.29 -4.04 7.08
C VAL A 365 5.40 -3.07 6.62
N ARG A 366 5.07 -2.05 5.80
CA ARG A 366 6.01 -0.99 5.42
C ARG A 366 6.54 -0.23 6.65
N GLY A 367 5.67 0.00 7.63
CA GLY A 367 6.03 0.60 8.92
C GLY A 367 7.05 -0.26 9.69
N LEU A 368 6.84 -1.57 9.75
CA LEU A 368 7.77 -2.51 10.40
C LEU A 368 9.13 -2.56 9.69
N GLU A 369 9.13 -2.60 8.36
CA GLU A 369 10.38 -2.56 7.57
C GLU A 369 11.19 -1.29 7.85
N LEU A 370 10.51 -0.14 8.01
CA LEU A 370 11.14 1.12 8.38
C LEU A 370 11.72 1.07 9.81
N VAL A 371 10.98 0.54 10.78
CA VAL A 371 11.44 0.39 12.17
C VAL A 371 12.68 -0.50 12.25
N GLU A 372 12.70 -1.65 11.55
CA GLU A 372 13.89 -2.51 11.48
C GLU A 372 15.11 -1.77 10.88
N ALA A 373 14.90 -1.00 9.81
CA ALA A 373 15.96 -0.25 9.15
C ALA A 373 16.58 0.81 10.08
N VAL A 374 15.76 1.50 10.88
CA VAL A 374 16.21 2.47 11.89
C VAL A 374 16.98 1.77 13.01
N ALA A 375 16.48 0.65 13.53
CA ALA A 375 17.13 -0.09 14.61
C ALA A 375 18.54 -0.60 14.25
N ARG A 376 18.77 -0.99 12.99
CA ARG A 376 20.07 -1.48 12.50
C ARG A 376 21.07 -0.38 12.12
N GLY A 377 20.63 0.86 11.93
CA GLY A 377 21.47 2.00 11.54
C GLY A 377 22.29 2.63 12.66
N GLY A 378 22.21 2.07 13.88
CA GLY A 378 22.79 2.68 15.09
C GLY A 378 24.21 2.24 15.47
N SER A 379 25.00 1.56 14.62
CA SER A 379 26.27 0.96 15.08
C SER A 379 27.54 1.15 14.22
N ASP A 380 27.52 1.52 12.94
CA ASP A 380 28.80 1.77 12.25
C ASP A 380 28.66 2.58 10.95
N ALA A 381 29.67 3.42 10.65
CA ALA A 381 29.56 4.54 9.70
C ALA A 381 30.02 4.24 8.26
N ALA A 382 30.12 2.97 7.82
CA ALA A 382 30.70 2.65 6.51
C ALA A 382 29.69 2.26 5.40
N ALA A 383 28.44 1.91 5.72
CA ALA A 383 27.38 1.66 4.73
C ALA A 383 25.99 1.77 5.37
N PRO A 384 24.94 2.24 4.65
CA PRO A 384 23.58 2.09 5.16
C PRO A 384 23.33 0.60 5.42
N PRO A 385 22.86 0.20 6.62
CA PRO A 385 22.59 -1.22 6.89
C PRO A 385 21.65 -1.75 5.82
N ALA A 386 22.04 -2.85 5.17
CA ALA A 386 21.23 -3.46 4.13
C ALA A 386 19.82 -3.72 4.67
N ARG A 387 18.83 -3.00 4.14
CA ARG A 387 17.43 -3.16 4.51
C ARG A 387 17.01 -4.60 4.22
N ARG A 388 16.43 -5.29 5.19
CA ARG A 388 15.75 -6.57 4.95
C ARG A 388 14.43 -6.22 4.25
N PRO A 389 14.24 -6.60 2.98
CA PRO A 389 12.99 -6.33 2.31
C PRO A 389 11.90 -7.20 2.93
N LEU A 390 10.82 -6.59 3.42
CA LEU A 390 9.60 -7.31 3.79
C LEU A 390 8.60 -7.27 2.64
N ILE A 391 8.61 -6.20 1.85
CA ILE A 391 7.79 -6.04 0.65
C ILE A 391 8.68 -5.95 -0.59
N VAL A 392 8.26 -6.63 -1.65
CA VAL A 392 8.87 -6.55 -2.98
C VAL A 392 7.79 -6.13 -3.97
N ASN A 393 8.04 -5.05 -4.73
CA ASN A 393 7.10 -4.59 -5.76
C ASN A 393 7.49 -5.04 -7.18
N ASP A 394 8.74 -5.44 -7.39
CA ASP A 394 9.22 -5.95 -8.67
C ASP A 394 8.81 -7.42 -8.83
N VAL A 395 8.05 -7.71 -9.87
CA VAL A 395 7.52 -9.06 -10.14
C VAL A 395 8.54 -9.95 -10.83
N ARG A 396 9.67 -9.43 -11.30
CA ARG A 396 10.66 -10.26 -11.99
C ARG A 396 11.26 -11.27 -11.02
N VAL A 397 11.31 -12.54 -11.43
CA VAL A 397 11.85 -13.66 -10.64
C VAL A 397 13.22 -13.32 -10.06
N GLU A 398 14.11 -12.70 -10.85
CA GLU A 398 15.45 -12.32 -10.41
C GLU A 398 15.43 -11.27 -9.28
N ALA A 399 14.50 -10.32 -9.30
CA ALA A 399 14.36 -9.30 -8.27
C ALA A 399 13.76 -9.87 -6.98
N VAL A 400 12.78 -10.77 -7.10
CA VAL A 400 12.18 -11.49 -5.97
C VAL A 400 13.19 -12.42 -5.32
N ALA A 401 13.99 -13.15 -6.12
CA ALA A 401 15.05 -14.01 -5.62
C ALA A 401 16.11 -13.22 -4.84
N ALA A 402 16.56 -12.07 -5.36
CA ALA A 402 17.49 -11.20 -4.65
C ALA A 402 16.92 -10.60 -3.35
N ALA A 403 15.59 -10.45 -3.27
CA ALA A 403 14.93 -10.04 -2.04
C ALA A 403 14.85 -11.17 -1.02
N LEU A 404 14.49 -12.38 -1.44
CA LEU A 404 14.45 -13.58 -0.60
C LEU A 404 15.83 -13.97 -0.07
N ASP A 405 16.90 -13.76 -0.85
CA ASP A 405 18.27 -13.96 -0.39
C ASP A 405 18.61 -13.06 0.83
N ARG A 406 18.07 -11.85 0.86
CA ARG A 406 18.21 -10.91 2.00
C ARG A 406 17.15 -11.09 3.09
N SER A 407 16.02 -11.71 2.78
CA SER A 407 14.92 -12.01 3.70
C SER A 407 14.51 -13.48 3.57
N PRO A 408 15.32 -14.43 4.08
CA PRO A 408 15.07 -15.87 3.90
C PRO A 408 13.82 -16.36 4.62
N SER A 409 13.31 -15.59 5.58
CA SER A 409 12.00 -15.84 6.19
C SER A 409 10.84 -15.67 5.22
N GLY A 410 11.01 -14.94 4.12
CA GLY A 410 9.97 -14.67 3.14
C GLY A 410 9.75 -13.18 2.88
N VAL A 411 8.93 -12.91 1.88
CA VAL A 411 8.53 -11.55 1.45
C VAL A 411 7.05 -11.52 1.06
N LEU A 412 6.46 -10.33 1.13
CA LEU A 412 5.13 -10.02 0.61
C LEU A 412 5.24 -9.32 -0.75
N LEU A 413 4.45 -9.77 -1.71
CA LEU A 413 4.35 -9.21 -3.07
C LEU A 413 2.95 -8.63 -3.28
N PRO A 414 2.76 -7.31 -3.08
CA PRO A 414 1.47 -6.65 -3.30
C PRO A 414 1.24 -6.43 -4.79
N ARG A 415 0.12 -6.84 -5.37
CA ARG A 415 -0.29 -6.63 -6.77
C ARG A 415 -1.57 -5.79 -6.82
N ASP A 416 -1.52 -4.61 -6.21
CA ASP A 416 -2.56 -3.57 -6.31
C ASP A 416 -2.38 -2.75 -7.60
N GLY A 417 -3.48 -2.32 -8.21
CA GLY A 417 -3.46 -1.43 -9.40
C GLY A 417 -3.19 -2.08 -10.77
N HIS A 418 -2.73 -3.33 -10.83
CA HIS A 418 -2.42 -4.04 -12.09
C HIS A 418 -3.46 -5.11 -12.42
N ARG A 419 -4.47 -4.78 -13.25
CA ARG A 419 -5.64 -5.64 -13.58
C ARG A 419 -5.31 -6.99 -14.26
N GLY A 420 -4.04 -7.27 -14.57
CA GLY A 420 -3.58 -8.48 -15.25
C GLY A 420 -2.28 -9.05 -14.68
N TRP A 421 -1.97 -8.82 -13.40
CA TRP A 421 -0.70 -9.20 -12.77
C TRP A 421 -0.36 -10.70 -12.84
N LEU A 422 -1.36 -11.57 -13.00
CA LEU A 422 -1.12 -13.00 -13.23
C LEU A 422 -0.45 -13.28 -14.58
N ASN A 423 -0.71 -12.45 -15.61
CA ASN A 423 0.01 -12.53 -16.88
C ASN A 423 1.50 -12.22 -16.68
N ASP A 424 1.81 -11.28 -15.79
CA ASP A 424 3.19 -10.90 -15.50
C ASP A 424 3.97 -12.05 -14.82
N LEU A 425 3.29 -12.88 -14.03
CA LEU A 425 3.90 -14.06 -13.39
C LEU A 425 4.27 -15.17 -14.39
N VAL A 426 3.61 -15.21 -15.55
CA VAL A 426 3.83 -16.25 -16.57
C VAL A 426 4.42 -15.68 -17.86
N ALA A 427 4.90 -14.43 -17.83
CA ALA A 427 5.31 -13.70 -19.03
C ALA A 427 6.47 -14.39 -19.79
N LYS A 428 7.41 -15.04 -19.10
CA LYS A 428 8.49 -15.82 -19.73
C LYS A 428 8.18 -17.32 -19.86
N GLY A 429 6.92 -17.73 -19.67
CA GLY A 429 6.47 -19.11 -19.84
C GLY A 429 6.81 -20.02 -18.65
N SER A 430 7.16 -21.28 -18.95
CA SER A 430 7.26 -22.36 -17.95
C SER A 430 8.32 -22.14 -16.87
N GLY A 431 9.41 -21.41 -17.16
CA GLY A 431 10.46 -21.12 -16.20
C GLY A 431 9.97 -20.25 -15.03
N ASP A 432 9.30 -19.14 -15.33
CA ASP A 432 8.74 -18.27 -14.29
C ASP A 432 7.63 -19.00 -13.51
N GLN A 433 6.78 -19.77 -14.20
CA GLN A 433 5.73 -20.57 -13.55
C GLN A 433 6.30 -21.59 -12.55
N ALA A 434 7.40 -22.26 -12.90
CA ALA A 434 8.07 -23.20 -12.01
C ALA A 434 8.61 -22.51 -10.74
N PHE A 435 9.21 -21.33 -10.88
CA PHE A 435 9.62 -20.51 -9.74
C PHE A 435 8.43 -20.13 -8.85
N TRP A 436 7.33 -19.65 -9.42
CA TRP A 436 6.17 -19.22 -8.65
C TRP A 436 5.50 -20.39 -7.91
N LEU A 437 5.35 -21.55 -8.54
CA LEU A 437 4.83 -22.75 -7.87
C LEU A 437 5.76 -23.22 -6.74
N SER A 438 7.07 -23.10 -6.95
CA SER A 438 8.06 -23.33 -5.90
C SER A 438 7.93 -22.31 -4.77
N ALA A 439 7.69 -21.04 -5.09
CA ALA A 439 7.52 -19.98 -4.11
C ALA A 439 6.26 -20.16 -3.24
N TRP A 440 5.19 -20.68 -3.85
CA TRP A 440 3.99 -21.08 -3.14
C TRP A 440 4.22 -22.30 -2.25
N SER A 441 4.85 -23.36 -2.76
CA SER A 441 5.06 -24.62 -2.04
C SER A 441 6.23 -24.58 -1.03
N GLY A 442 7.10 -23.58 -1.14
CA GLY A 442 8.34 -23.49 -0.39
C GLY A 442 9.31 -24.62 -0.71
N THR A 443 9.30 -25.11 -1.95
CA THR A 443 10.29 -26.10 -2.43
C THR A 443 11.59 -25.40 -2.83
N PRO A 444 12.77 -26.00 -2.61
CA PRO A 444 14.03 -25.38 -3.03
C PRO A 444 14.05 -25.03 -4.52
N HIS A 445 14.65 -23.88 -4.85
CA HIS A 445 14.77 -23.40 -6.23
C HIS A 445 16.06 -22.65 -6.43
N VAL A 446 16.67 -22.80 -7.60
CA VAL A 446 17.84 -22.03 -8.01
C VAL A 446 17.43 -21.06 -9.11
N VAL A 447 17.75 -19.79 -8.92
CA VAL A 447 17.53 -18.75 -9.93
C VAL A 447 18.86 -18.35 -10.51
N ASP A 448 19.01 -18.47 -11.83
CA ASP A 448 20.19 -18.03 -12.57
C ASP A 448 19.92 -16.64 -13.17
N PRO A 449 20.30 -15.54 -12.48
CA PRO A 449 20.07 -14.21 -13.01
C PRO A 449 20.95 -13.96 -14.25
N ARG A 450 20.48 -13.14 -15.18
CA ARG A 450 21.26 -12.74 -16.37
C ARG A 450 22.61 -12.09 -16.03
N ARG A 451 22.74 -11.52 -14.84
CA ARG A 451 23.95 -10.88 -14.32
C ARG A 451 24.11 -11.27 -12.85
N GLY A 452 25.31 -11.70 -12.47
CA GLY A 452 25.62 -12.12 -11.10
C GLY A 452 25.59 -13.64 -10.93
N PRO A 453 25.91 -14.13 -9.72
CA PRO A 453 25.90 -15.55 -9.40
C PRO A 453 24.47 -16.10 -9.27
N ALA A 454 24.33 -17.42 -9.43
CA ALA A 454 23.10 -18.14 -9.14
C ALA A 454 22.66 -17.95 -7.68
N ILE A 455 21.36 -17.78 -7.46
CA ILE A 455 20.77 -17.60 -6.12
C ILE A 455 20.04 -18.90 -5.76
N ALA A 456 20.59 -19.63 -4.78
CA ALA A 456 19.99 -20.86 -4.28
C ALA A 456 19.05 -20.56 -3.10
N LEU A 457 17.75 -20.72 -3.33
CA LEU A 457 16.71 -20.46 -2.34
C LEU A 457 16.25 -21.79 -1.73
N ALA A 458 16.56 -22.02 -0.45
CA ALA A 458 16.16 -23.24 0.24
C ALA A 458 14.63 -23.35 0.43
N CYS A 459 13.96 -22.21 0.63
CA CYS A 459 12.51 -22.12 0.75
C CYS A 459 12.07 -20.73 0.26
N PRO A 460 11.71 -20.55 -1.02
CA PRO A 460 11.38 -19.26 -1.61
C PRO A 460 9.99 -18.76 -1.17
N ALA A 461 9.76 -18.52 0.13
CA ALA A 461 8.43 -18.18 0.63
C ALA A 461 7.98 -16.77 0.20
N VAL A 462 7.01 -16.71 -0.73
CA VAL A 462 6.41 -15.44 -1.19
C VAL A 462 4.92 -15.48 -0.98
N SER A 463 4.41 -14.57 -0.14
CA SER A 463 2.95 -14.33 -0.05
C SER A 463 2.55 -13.24 -1.05
N ILE A 464 1.40 -13.40 -1.71
CA ILE A 464 0.94 -12.48 -2.77
C ILE A 464 -0.40 -11.89 -2.35
N LEU A 465 -0.51 -10.56 -2.35
CA LEU A 465 -1.79 -9.87 -2.11
C LEU A 465 -2.17 -9.11 -3.38
N GLY A 466 -3.05 -9.69 -4.20
CA GLY A 466 -3.46 -9.12 -5.47
C GLY A 466 -4.89 -8.58 -5.46
N VAL A 467 -5.17 -7.65 -6.38
CA VAL A 467 -6.51 -7.15 -6.66
C VAL A 467 -6.94 -7.60 -8.05
N LEU A 468 -8.15 -8.16 -8.16
CA LEU A 468 -8.80 -8.52 -9.41
C LEU A 468 -10.00 -7.60 -9.67
N PRO A 469 -10.36 -7.35 -10.95
CA PRO A 469 -11.49 -6.51 -11.28
C PRO A 469 -12.82 -7.14 -10.80
N SER A 470 -13.74 -6.31 -10.31
CA SER A 470 -15.11 -6.75 -9.97
C SER A 470 -16.00 -7.03 -11.17
N ASP A 471 -15.65 -6.55 -12.37
CA ASP A 471 -16.42 -6.79 -13.58
C ASP A 471 -16.16 -8.20 -14.10
N PRO A 472 -17.15 -9.10 -14.15
CA PRO A 472 -16.98 -10.46 -14.67
C PRO A 472 -16.37 -10.54 -16.06
N ASP A 473 -16.69 -9.58 -16.95
CA ASP A 473 -16.13 -9.54 -18.30
C ASP A 473 -14.61 -9.27 -18.29
N ALA A 474 -14.09 -8.70 -17.20
CA ALA A 474 -12.67 -8.44 -16.98
C ALA A 474 -11.98 -9.52 -16.14
N ILE A 475 -12.72 -10.40 -15.44
CA ILE A 475 -12.13 -11.50 -14.64
C ILE A 475 -11.47 -12.53 -15.55
N GLY A 476 -12.14 -12.97 -16.62
CA GLY A 476 -11.57 -13.93 -17.58
C GLY A 476 -10.20 -13.52 -18.14
N PRO A 477 -10.06 -12.31 -18.72
CA PRO A 477 -8.76 -11.80 -19.17
C PRO A 477 -7.70 -11.66 -18.07
N ALA A 478 -8.12 -11.50 -16.81
CA ALA A 478 -7.21 -11.44 -15.66
C ALA A 478 -6.74 -12.82 -15.19
N LEU A 479 -7.40 -13.91 -15.61
CA LEU A 479 -7.09 -15.30 -15.26
C LEU A 479 -6.67 -16.11 -16.50
N PRO A 480 -5.49 -15.85 -17.08
CA PRO A 480 -5.04 -16.50 -18.29
C PRO A 480 -4.84 -18.02 -18.09
N ALA A 481 -5.18 -18.82 -19.11
CA ALA A 481 -5.03 -20.28 -19.06
C ALA A 481 -3.59 -20.74 -18.75
N ALA A 482 -2.59 -19.98 -19.22
CA ALA A 482 -1.19 -20.24 -18.92
C ALA A 482 -0.86 -20.15 -17.41
N ALA A 483 -1.69 -19.46 -16.62
CA ALA A 483 -1.53 -19.32 -15.19
C ALA A 483 -2.51 -20.22 -14.39
N ASP A 484 -3.16 -21.23 -14.99
CA ASP A 484 -4.16 -22.07 -14.29
C ASP A 484 -3.60 -22.70 -13.02
N ALA A 485 -2.37 -23.22 -13.07
CA ALA A 485 -1.72 -23.80 -11.89
C ALA A 485 -1.44 -22.77 -10.79
N LEU A 486 -1.15 -21.51 -11.15
CA LEU A 486 -0.97 -20.40 -10.18
C LEU A 486 -2.32 -19.90 -9.67
N THR A 487 -3.34 -19.91 -10.51
CA THR A 487 -4.71 -19.52 -10.17
C THR A 487 -5.31 -20.47 -9.15
N ALA A 488 -5.02 -21.77 -9.27
CA ALA A 488 -5.41 -22.78 -8.28
C ALA A 488 -4.83 -22.53 -6.88
N CYS A 489 -3.74 -21.76 -6.77
CA CYS A 489 -3.11 -21.41 -5.50
C CYS A 489 -3.74 -20.21 -4.79
N LEU A 490 -4.61 -19.45 -5.46
CA LEU A 490 -5.18 -18.20 -4.93
C LEU A 490 -6.37 -18.42 -3.99
N LEU A 491 -6.47 -17.61 -2.95
CA LEU A 491 -7.63 -17.49 -2.09
C LEU A 491 -8.46 -16.29 -2.56
N PHE A 492 -9.67 -16.56 -3.05
CA PHE A 492 -10.53 -15.52 -3.62
C PHE A 492 -11.47 -14.92 -2.56
N ALA A 493 -11.55 -13.59 -2.53
CA ALA A 493 -12.62 -12.87 -1.85
C ALA A 493 -13.34 -11.96 -2.84
N TRP A 494 -14.54 -12.38 -3.21
CA TRP A 494 -15.47 -11.58 -3.99
C TRP A 494 -16.74 -11.32 -3.14
N PRO A 495 -16.70 -10.38 -2.20
CA PRO A 495 -17.85 -10.06 -1.37
C PRO A 495 -18.76 -9.05 -2.05
N SER A 496 -20.03 -9.00 -1.66
CA SER A 496 -20.93 -7.92 -2.05
C SER A 496 -20.38 -6.58 -1.56
N LEU A 497 -20.60 -5.51 -2.33
CA LEU A 497 -20.18 -4.19 -1.87
C LEU A 497 -21.01 -3.77 -0.67
N PRO A 498 -20.39 -3.22 0.39
CA PRO A 498 -21.15 -2.73 1.53
C PRO A 498 -22.08 -1.60 1.06
N PRO A 499 -23.27 -1.46 1.66
CA PRO A 499 -24.14 -0.32 1.39
C PRO A 499 -23.42 0.98 1.74
N PHE A 500 -23.93 2.11 1.24
CA PHE A 500 -23.37 3.42 1.58
C PHE A 500 -23.27 3.60 3.10
N GLN A 501 -22.07 3.97 3.57
CA GLN A 501 -21.81 4.30 4.96
C GLN A 501 -21.33 5.76 5.07
N PRO A 502 -21.85 6.53 6.04
CA PRO A 502 -21.31 7.85 6.35
C PRO A 502 -19.85 7.73 6.79
N LEU A 503 -19.09 8.82 6.67
CA LEU A 503 -17.71 8.83 7.16
C LEU A 503 -17.71 8.52 8.67
N PRO A 504 -16.84 7.61 9.13
CA PRO A 504 -16.77 7.29 10.55
C PRO A 504 -16.29 8.52 11.34
N ALA A 505 -16.68 8.60 12.62
CA ALA A 505 -15.91 9.37 13.59
C ALA A 505 -14.54 8.71 13.79
N GLU A 506 -13.54 9.48 14.24
CA GLU A 506 -12.12 9.10 14.43
C GLU A 506 -11.84 7.59 14.67
N PRO A 507 -10.83 6.99 14.01
CA PRO A 507 -10.52 5.57 14.17
C PRO A 507 -10.20 5.22 15.64
N GLY A 508 -10.80 4.12 16.13
CA GLY A 508 -10.69 3.66 17.52
C GLY A 508 -9.39 2.92 17.87
N ALA A 509 -9.25 2.54 19.14
CA ALA A 509 -8.06 1.93 19.75
C ALA A 509 -7.64 0.55 19.19
N ALA A 510 -8.41 -0.07 18.28
CA ALA A 510 -8.13 -1.38 17.72
C ALA A 510 -6.93 -1.40 16.73
N ALA A 511 -6.50 -0.25 16.20
CA ALA A 511 -5.32 -0.12 15.33
C ALA A 511 -4.02 -0.69 15.95
N ASP A 512 -3.90 -0.58 17.26
CA ASP A 512 -2.68 -0.94 17.98
C ASP A 512 -2.50 -2.48 18.11
N THR A 513 -3.60 -3.25 18.14
CA THR A 513 -3.54 -4.69 18.38
C THR A 513 -3.06 -5.47 17.15
N ALA A 514 -3.53 -5.11 15.95
CA ALA A 514 -3.08 -5.72 14.70
C ALA A 514 -1.63 -5.36 14.37
N CYS A 515 -1.24 -4.08 14.58
CA CYS A 515 0.16 -3.66 14.46
C CYS A 515 1.07 -4.48 15.39
N ALA A 516 0.67 -4.64 16.66
CA ALA A 516 1.43 -5.41 17.64
C ALA A 516 1.51 -6.91 17.26
N ALA A 517 0.44 -7.49 16.71
CA ALA A 517 0.45 -8.86 16.23
C ALA A 517 1.43 -9.05 15.07
N LEU A 518 1.37 -8.20 14.05
CA LEU A 518 2.32 -8.24 12.93
C LEU A 518 3.77 -7.98 13.38
N ALA A 519 3.99 -7.09 14.34
CA ALA A 519 5.32 -6.84 14.91
C ALA A 519 5.90 -8.12 15.55
N ARG A 520 5.11 -8.85 16.35
CA ARG A 520 5.53 -10.15 16.93
C ARG A 520 5.89 -11.17 15.85
N LEU A 521 5.17 -11.19 14.73
CA LEU A 521 5.47 -12.06 13.60
C LEU A 521 6.77 -11.65 12.89
N CYS A 522 7.02 -10.35 12.74
CA CYS A 522 8.26 -9.84 12.16
C CYS A 522 9.50 -10.22 12.99
N ASP A 523 9.34 -10.29 14.31
CA ASP A 523 10.38 -10.62 15.29
C ASP A 523 10.60 -12.14 15.48
N LEU A 524 9.86 -13.00 14.76
CA LEU A 524 10.05 -14.45 14.83
C LEU A 524 11.51 -14.85 14.51
N SER A 525 12.03 -15.81 15.29
CA SER A 525 13.34 -16.41 14.99
C SER A 525 13.38 -16.93 13.54
N ARG A 526 14.45 -16.53 12.83
CA ARG A 526 14.65 -16.81 11.40
C ARG A 526 14.92 -18.27 11.11
N SER A 527 15.38 -19.02 12.10
CA SER A 527 15.59 -20.47 11.97
C SER A 527 14.24 -21.15 11.67
N PRO A 528 14.13 -21.90 10.56
CA PRO A 528 12.92 -22.62 10.24
C PRO A 528 12.54 -23.57 11.38
N ARG A 529 11.30 -23.47 11.83
CA ARG A 529 10.75 -24.34 12.86
C ARG A 529 9.50 -25.03 12.35
N VAL A 530 9.49 -26.35 12.45
CA VAL A 530 8.33 -27.17 12.14
C VAL A 530 7.49 -27.31 13.40
N VAL A 531 6.20 -26.96 13.32
CA VAL A 531 5.25 -26.97 14.43
C VAL A 531 4.17 -28.02 14.12
N PRO A 532 4.05 -29.08 14.94
CA PRO A 532 3.07 -30.13 14.70
C PRO A 532 1.67 -29.70 15.12
N LEU A 533 0.67 -30.32 14.51
CA LEU A 533 -0.70 -30.27 15.01
C LEU A 533 -0.79 -30.98 16.37
N ALA A 534 -1.53 -30.40 17.32
CA ALA A 534 -1.95 -31.11 18.51
C ALA A 534 -2.80 -32.35 18.13
N PRO A 535 -2.91 -33.38 18.99
CA PRO A 535 -3.62 -34.62 18.64
C PRO A 535 -5.08 -34.41 18.20
N ASP A 536 -5.81 -33.52 18.87
CA ASP A 536 -7.17 -33.10 18.55
C ASP A 536 -7.22 -32.28 17.25
N ALA A 537 -6.27 -31.37 17.04
CA ALA A 537 -6.12 -30.60 15.82
C ALA A 537 -5.86 -31.50 14.60
N ARG A 538 -5.09 -32.57 14.77
CA ARG A 538 -4.85 -33.57 13.75
C ARG A 538 -6.14 -34.35 13.42
N ALA A 539 -6.94 -34.70 14.42
CA ALA A 539 -8.24 -35.34 14.20
C ALA A 539 -9.21 -34.42 13.44
N ALA A 540 -9.27 -33.13 13.80
CA ALA A 540 -10.04 -32.13 13.07
C ALA A 540 -9.57 -31.95 11.62
N PHE A 541 -8.25 -31.97 11.40
CA PHE A 541 -7.69 -31.90 10.05
C PHE A 541 -8.02 -33.13 9.22
N GLU A 542 -8.02 -34.32 9.80
CA GLU A 542 -8.43 -35.54 9.11
C GLU A 542 -9.92 -35.52 8.76
N ALA A 543 -10.78 -35.03 9.65
CA ALA A 543 -12.20 -34.81 9.35
C ALA A 543 -12.42 -33.79 8.22
N PHE A 544 -11.59 -32.75 8.15
CA PHE A 544 -11.57 -31.86 6.98
C PHE A 544 -11.15 -32.62 5.71
N ARG A 545 -10.07 -33.40 5.74
CA ARG A 545 -9.59 -34.15 4.57
C ARG A 545 -10.61 -35.14 4.04
N GLN A 546 -11.37 -35.80 4.91
CA GLN A 546 -12.46 -36.70 4.50
C GLN A 546 -13.57 -35.94 3.77
N ARG A 547 -14.04 -34.81 4.30
CA ARG A 547 -15.04 -33.95 3.64
C ARG A 547 -14.51 -33.38 2.32
N HIS A 548 -13.26 -32.94 2.32
CA HIS A 548 -12.56 -32.43 1.14
C HIS A 548 -12.48 -33.49 0.03
N HIS A 549 -12.08 -34.71 0.37
CA HIS A 549 -12.01 -35.83 -0.57
C HIS A 549 -13.39 -36.20 -1.12
N ALA A 550 -14.43 -36.25 -0.27
CA ALA A 550 -15.79 -36.51 -0.73
C ALA A 550 -16.31 -35.44 -1.73
N GLY A 551 -15.90 -34.18 -1.55
CA GLY A 551 -16.27 -33.07 -2.44
C GLY A 551 -15.62 -33.12 -3.82
N SER A 552 -14.49 -33.80 -3.99
CA SER A 552 -13.73 -33.79 -5.26
C SER A 552 -14.41 -34.58 -6.38
N ALA A 553 -15.24 -35.57 -6.05
CA ALA A 553 -15.85 -36.49 -7.01
C ALA A 553 -16.73 -35.83 -8.08
N ARG A 554 -17.18 -34.59 -7.86
CA ARG A 554 -18.10 -33.85 -8.73
C ARG A 554 -17.44 -32.67 -9.45
N LEU A 555 -16.14 -32.47 -9.30
CA LEU A 555 -15.42 -31.31 -9.81
C LEU A 555 -14.59 -31.67 -11.04
N GLY A 556 -14.44 -30.70 -11.96
CA GLY A 556 -13.60 -30.84 -13.15
C GLY A 556 -12.99 -29.50 -13.56
N GLY A 557 -11.93 -29.54 -14.37
CA GLY A 557 -11.22 -28.34 -14.83
C GLY A 557 -10.64 -27.51 -13.68
N ARG A 558 -10.69 -26.18 -13.83
CA ARG A 558 -10.15 -25.22 -12.83
C ARG A 558 -10.73 -25.39 -11.43
N ASP A 559 -11.99 -25.80 -11.31
CA ASP A 559 -12.64 -26.07 -10.03
C ASP A 559 -11.97 -27.25 -9.30
N ALA A 560 -11.64 -28.32 -10.03
CA ALA A 560 -10.92 -29.47 -9.46
C ALA A 560 -9.47 -29.11 -9.10
N ASP A 561 -8.79 -28.34 -9.94
CA ASP A 561 -7.41 -27.90 -9.69
C ASP A 561 -7.32 -27.01 -8.45
N TRP A 562 -8.22 -26.04 -8.32
CA TRP A 562 -8.32 -25.16 -7.14
C TRP A 562 -8.68 -25.95 -5.89
N TRP A 563 -9.71 -26.79 -5.98
CA TRP A 563 -10.13 -27.64 -4.86
C TRP A 563 -8.98 -28.54 -4.39
N GLY A 564 -8.20 -29.11 -5.32
CA GLY A 564 -7.04 -29.95 -5.02
C GLY A 564 -5.96 -29.29 -4.15
N ARG A 565 -5.89 -27.95 -4.11
CA ARG A 565 -4.96 -27.20 -3.23
C ARG A 565 -5.44 -27.07 -1.79
N GLY A 566 -6.67 -27.48 -1.49
CA GLY A 566 -7.33 -27.32 -0.19
C GLY A 566 -6.54 -27.83 1.01
N PRO A 567 -6.07 -29.09 1.03
CA PRO A 567 -5.38 -29.61 2.21
C PRO A 567 -4.10 -28.84 2.54
N ALA A 568 -3.33 -28.40 1.52
CA ALA A 568 -2.19 -27.53 1.73
C ALA A 568 -2.64 -26.16 2.26
N ASN A 569 -3.57 -25.48 1.57
CA ASN A 569 -4.03 -24.13 1.96
C ASN A 569 -4.66 -24.09 3.36
N VAL A 570 -5.41 -25.12 3.77
CA VAL A 570 -5.97 -25.20 5.12
C VAL A 570 -4.88 -25.28 6.18
N LEU A 571 -3.80 -26.05 5.98
CA LEU A 571 -2.67 -26.06 6.93
C LEU A 571 -1.96 -24.70 6.99
N ARG A 572 -1.85 -23.99 5.87
CA ARG A 572 -1.23 -22.66 5.83
C ARG A 572 -2.08 -21.62 6.53
N LEU A 573 -3.39 -21.60 6.25
CA LEU A 573 -4.36 -20.76 6.95
C LEU A 573 -4.35 -21.06 8.45
N THR A 574 -4.33 -22.34 8.82
CA THR A 574 -4.23 -22.79 10.21
C THR A 574 -3.00 -22.18 10.90
N GLY A 575 -1.82 -22.30 10.27
CA GLY A 575 -0.58 -21.75 10.81
C GLY A 575 -0.64 -20.23 10.95
N VAL A 576 -1.12 -19.53 9.92
CA VAL A 576 -1.25 -18.07 9.94
C VAL A 576 -2.19 -17.61 11.04
N LEU A 577 -3.37 -18.22 11.18
CA LEU A 577 -4.35 -17.88 12.23
C LEU A 577 -3.77 -18.14 13.62
N ALA A 578 -3.14 -19.30 13.81
CA ALA A 578 -2.56 -19.67 15.10
C ALA A 578 -1.41 -18.72 15.49
N PHE A 579 -0.46 -18.45 14.60
CA PHE A 579 0.67 -17.56 14.91
C PHE A 579 0.28 -16.10 15.08
N LEU A 580 -0.77 -15.65 14.38
CA LEU A 580 -1.30 -14.30 14.55
C LEU A 580 -1.88 -14.10 15.97
N ASP A 581 -2.42 -15.16 16.56
CA ASP A 581 -2.87 -15.17 17.96
C ASP A 581 -1.68 -15.32 18.94
N ASP A 582 -0.86 -16.37 18.76
CA ASP A 582 0.31 -16.67 19.58
C ASP A 582 1.56 -16.98 18.73
N ALA A 583 2.56 -16.08 18.77
CA ALA A 583 3.81 -16.23 18.03
C ALA A 583 4.73 -17.34 18.60
N ALA A 584 4.49 -17.81 19.82
CA ALA A 584 5.35 -18.75 20.56
C ALA A 584 4.84 -20.21 20.58
N LEU A 585 3.76 -20.51 19.86
CA LEU A 585 3.09 -21.82 19.84
C LEU A 585 4.05 -23.02 19.80
N ALA A 586 3.87 -23.97 20.71
CA ALA A 586 4.57 -25.26 20.74
C ALA A 586 3.97 -26.25 19.73
N GLN A 587 2.65 -26.32 19.70
CA GLN A 587 1.82 -27.13 18.82
C GLN A 587 0.63 -26.28 18.34
N VAL A 588 0.06 -26.62 17.19
CA VAL A 588 -1.11 -25.91 16.66
C VAL A 588 -2.40 -26.43 17.34
N PRO A 589 -3.25 -25.54 17.87
CA PRO A 589 -4.50 -25.93 18.53
C PRO A 589 -5.59 -26.32 17.53
N GLU A 590 -6.54 -27.14 17.98
CA GLU A 590 -7.69 -27.61 17.18
C GLU A 590 -8.53 -26.45 16.63
N GLY A 591 -8.77 -25.42 17.45
CA GLY A 591 -9.59 -24.27 17.05
C GLY A 591 -9.07 -23.55 15.80
N ALA A 592 -7.74 -23.50 15.60
CA ALA A 592 -7.14 -22.91 14.40
C ALA A 592 -7.41 -23.76 13.14
N VAL A 593 -7.38 -25.09 13.27
CA VAL A 593 -7.71 -26.02 12.17
C VAL A 593 -9.18 -25.92 11.81
N SER A 594 -10.06 -25.87 12.81
CA SER A 594 -11.50 -25.73 12.62
C SER A 594 -11.86 -24.37 12.00
N ALA A 595 -11.24 -23.28 12.43
CA ALA A 595 -11.38 -21.95 11.82
C ALA A 595 -10.94 -21.93 10.35
N ALA A 596 -9.77 -22.49 10.03
CA ALA A 596 -9.26 -22.58 8.66
C ALA A 596 -10.13 -23.48 7.76
N SER A 597 -10.63 -24.59 8.31
CA SER A 597 -11.51 -25.53 7.59
C SER A 597 -12.85 -24.89 7.23
N ARG A 598 -13.46 -24.14 8.16
CA ARG A 598 -14.69 -23.37 7.92
C ARG A 598 -14.45 -22.26 6.91
N LEU A 599 -13.37 -21.49 7.06
CA LEU A 599 -13.01 -20.45 6.10
C LEU A 599 -12.82 -21.03 4.69
N TRP A 600 -12.21 -22.20 4.55
CA TRP A 600 -12.04 -22.87 3.26
C TRP A 600 -13.37 -23.34 2.65
N LEU A 601 -14.14 -24.14 3.39
CA LEU A 601 -15.33 -24.82 2.87
C LEU A 601 -16.52 -23.87 2.70
N ASP A 602 -16.75 -23.01 3.70
CA ASP A 602 -17.99 -22.27 3.84
C ASP A 602 -17.90 -20.87 3.21
N TYR A 603 -16.67 -20.36 2.99
CA TYR A 603 -16.44 -19.02 2.42
C TYR A 603 -15.57 -19.06 1.16
N LEU A 604 -14.31 -19.49 1.24
CA LEU A 604 -13.37 -19.40 0.11
C LEU A 604 -13.82 -20.22 -1.10
N TRP A 605 -14.41 -21.39 -0.88
CA TRP A 605 -14.87 -22.25 -1.97
C TRP A 605 -16.02 -21.62 -2.79
N PRO A 606 -17.15 -21.20 -2.19
CA PRO A 606 -18.19 -20.49 -2.94
C PRO A 606 -17.69 -19.26 -3.72
N HIS A 607 -16.78 -18.48 -3.14
CA HIS A 607 -16.19 -17.32 -3.83
C HIS A 607 -15.25 -17.75 -4.97
N ALA A 608 -14.46 -18.80 -4.78
CA ALA A 608 -13.63 -19.36 -5.85
C ALA A 608 -14.49 -19.88 -7.00
N GLN A 609 -15.58 -20.59 -6.72
CA GLN A 609 -16.51 -21.05 -7.76
C GLN A 609 -17.09 -19.88 -8.57
N ALA A 610 -17.48 -18.79 -7.91
CA ALA A 610 -17.98 -17.60 -8.60
C ALA A 610 -16.92 -17.02 -9.54
N VAL A 611 -15.69 -16.83 -9.05
CA VAL A 611 -14.57 -16.29 -9.83
C VAL A 611 -14.16 -17.21 -10.98
N LEU A 612 -14.06 -18.52 -10.75
CA LEU A 612 -13.60 -19.49 -11.74
C LEU A 612 -14.63 -19.75 -12.84
N ARG A 613 -15.93 -19.74 -12.50
CA ARG A 613 -17.02 -19.82 -13.50
C ARG A 613 -17.02 -18.60 -14.41
N ASP A 614 -16.91 -17.40 -13.84
CA ASP A 614 -16.85 -16.15 -14.61
C ASP A 614 -15.51 -15.98 -15.35
N GLY A 615 -14.43 -16.54 -14.82
CA GLY A 615 -13.11 -16.55 -15.45
C GLY A 615 -12.87 -17.66 -16.49
N GLY A 616 -13.73 -18.69 -16.53
CA GLY A 616 -13.55 -19.91 -17.32
C GLY A 616 -13.92 -19.80 -18.81
N SER A 617 -14.55 -18.71 -19.22
CA SER A 617 -15.05 -18.53 -20.60
C SER A 617 -13.98 -17.99 -21.56
N GLY A 618 -12.77 -18.57 -21.57
CA GLY A 618 -11.78 -18.37 -22.64
C GLY A 618 -11.58 -16.93 -23.15
N GLY A 619 -11.54 -15.95 -22.24
CA GLY A 619 -11.26 -14.55 -22.55
C GLY A 619 -12.22 -13.84 -23.53
N ARG A 620 -13.37 -14.44 -23.88
CA ARG A 620 -14.40 -13.75 -24.68
C ARG A 620 -15.45 -13.17 -23.72
N PRO A 621 -15.72 -11.86 -23.76
CA PRO A 621 -16.79 -11.28 -22.96
C PRO A 621 -18.10 -12.01 -23.29
N ASP A 622 -18.88 -12.35 -22.25
CA ASP A 622 -20.18 -12.97 -22.44
C ASP A 622 -21.12 -11.90 -23.01
N HIS A 623 -21.14 -11.81 -24.34
CA HIS A 623 -21.92 -10.82 -25.06
C HIS A 623 -23.41 -10.89 -24.70
N ALA A 624 -23.92 -12.06 -24.28
CA ALA A 624 -25.29 -12.20 -23.79
C ALA A 624 -25.48 -11.47 -22.47
N ARG A 625 -24.57 -11.68 -21.50
CA ARG A 625 -24.55 -10.96 -20.21
C ARG A 625 -24.41 -9.45 -20.39
N ARG A 626 -23.50 -9.00 -21.26
CA ARG A 626 -23.32 -7.57 -21.58
C ARG A 626 -24.60 -6.95 -22.14
N VAL A 627 -25.30 -7.67 -23.02
CA VAL A 627 -26.62 -7.26 -23.54
C VAL A 627 -27.64 -7.16 -22.41
N LEU A 628 -27.77 -8.17 -21.56
CA LEU A 628 -28.73 -8.17 -20.44
C LEU A 628 -28.49 -7.01 -19.46
N ARG A 629 -27.25 -6.76 -19.07
CA ARG A 629 -26.89 -5.63 -18.20
C ARG A 629 -27.16 -4.28 -18.85
N TRP A 630 -26.97 -4.16 -20.16
CA TRP A 630 -27.30 -2.93 -20.89
C TRP A 630 -28.82 -2.72 -20.93
N LEU A 631 -29.59 -3.77 -21.25
CA LEU A 631 -31.05 -3.72 -21.28
C LEU A 631 -31.63 -3.34 -19.91
N ARG A 632 -31.08 -3.88 -18.83
CA ARG A 632 -31.46 -3.54 -17.44
C ARG A 632 -31.16 -2.08 -17.13
N ARG A 633 -29.92 -1.62 -17.35
CA ARG A 633 -29.49 -0.24 -17.08
C ARG A 633 -30.30 0.80 -17.86
N GLN A 634 -30.62 0.53 -19.12
CA GLN A 634 -31.42 1.41 -19.96
C GLN A 634 -32.93 1.23 -19.77
N ARG A 635 -33.33 0.30 -18.89
CA ARG A 635 -34.72 -0.11 -18.64
C ARG A 635 -35.52 -0.36 -19.93
N CYS A 636 -34.88 -1.00 -20.91
CA CYS A 636 -35.48 -1.23 -22.22
C CYS A 636 -36.67 -2.19 -22.10
N VAL A 637 -37.83 -1.81 -22.62
CA VAL A 637 -39.01 -2.70 -22.77
C VAL A 637 -38.99 -3.40 -24.12
N GLU A 638 -38.44 -2.75 -25.14
CA GLU A 638 -38.18 -3.30 -26.47
C GLU A 638 -36.80 -2.87 -26.97
N VAL A 639 -36.15 -3.71 -27.78
CA VAL A 639 -34.83 -3.45 -28.34
C VAL A 639 -34.73 -3.89 -29.80
N SER A 640 -34.00 -3.13 -30.62
CA SER A 640 -33.70 -3.50 -32.01
C SER A 640 -32.34 -4.18 -32.14
N ARG A 641 -32.14 -4.94 -33.23
CA ARG A 641 -30.82 -5.56 -33.53
C ARG A 641 -29.71 -4.52 -33.59
N GLU A 642 -29.98 -3.34 -34.13
CA GLU A 642 -28.96 -2.31 -34.29
C GLU A 642 -28.62 -1.62 -32.97
N ALA A 643 -29.58 -1.46 -32.06
CA ALA A 643 -29.34 -1.00 -30.69
C ALA A 643 -28.49 -2.02 -29.91
N LEU A 644 -28.81 -3.32 -30.00
CA LEU A 644 -27.97 -4.37 -29.43
C LEU A 644 -26.53 -4.32 -29.97
N ARG A 645 -26.38 -4.16 -31.30
CA ARG A 645 -25.07 -4.16 -31.95
C ARG A 645 -24.25 -2.92 -31.62
N ARG A 646 -24.83 -1.72 -31.72
CA ARG A 646 -24.11 -0.44 -31.57
C ARG A 646 -23.97 -0.01 -30.12
N GLU A 647 -25.04 -0.11 -29.35
CA GLU A 647 -25.13 0.49 -28.02
C GLU A 647 -24.75 -0.53 -26.94
N ALA A 648 -25.34 -1.73 -26.96
CA ALA A 648 -25.03 -2.75 -25.97
C ALA A 648 -23.63 -3.37 -26.20
N LEU A 649 -23.34 -3.79 -27.43
CA LEU A 649 -22.12 -4.51 -27.79
C LEU A 649 -20.99 -3.59 -28.30
N GLY A 650 -21.23 -2.29 -28.47
CA GLY A 650 -20.20 -1.34 -28.93
C GLY A 650 -19.58 -1.74 -30.28
N GLN A 651 -20.35 -2.39 -31.16
CA GLN A 651 -19.92 -2.96 -32.44
C GLN A 651 -18.85 -4.07 -32.35
N ALA A 652 -18.62 -4.66 -31.18
CA ALA A 652 -17.73 -5.81 -31.02
C ALA A 652 -18.17 -7.05 -31.82
N CYS A 653 -19.46 -7.10 -32.20
CA CYS A 653 -20.05 -8.16 -33.01
C CYS A 653 -20.59 -7.62 -34.34
N ASN A 654 -20.49 -8.44 -35.40
CA ASN A 654 -21.20 -8.20 -36.64
C ASN A 654 -22.71 -8.52 -36.49
N ALA A 655 -23.52 -8.20 -37.51
CA ALA A 655 -24.97 -8.39 -37.46
C ALA A 655 -25.39 -9.86 -37.24
N ALA A 656 -24.68 -10.82 -37.83
CA ALA A 656 -24.97 -12.24 -37.69
C ALA A 656 -24.62 -12.78 -36.29
N ALA A 657 -23.48 -12.36 -35.72
CA ALA A 657 -23.11 -12.69 -34.35
C ALA A 657 -24.10 -12.09 -33.34
N THR A 658 -24.53 -10.84 -33.56
CA THR A 658 -25.55 -10.18 -32.72
C THR A 658 -26.90 -10.93 -32.77
N GLU A 659 -27.31 -11.41 -33.95
CA GLU A 659 -28.52 -12.24 -34.07
C GLU A 659 -28.40 -13.56 -33.32
N ARG A 660 -27.24 -14.24 -33.36
CA ARG A 660 -27.02 -15.47 -32.58
C ARG A 660 -27.15 -15.23 -31.07
N ILE A 661 -26.61 -14.12 -30.57
CA ILE A 661 -26.74 -13.73 -29.16
C ILE A 661 -28.21 -13.47 -28.81
N ALA A 662 -28.93 -12.72 -29.65
CA ALA A 662 -30.35 -12.46 -29.42
C ALA A 662 -31.18 -13.75 -29.46
N THR A 663 -30.87 -14.70 -30.34
CA THR A 663 -31.53 -16.02 -30.38
C THR A 663 -31.27 -16.83 -29.13
N ALA A 664 -30.05 -16.84 -28.60
CA ALA A 664 -29.73 -17.50 -27.33
C ALA A 664 -30.56 -16.88 -26.17
N LEU A 665 -30.59 -15.55 -26.09
CA LEU A 665 -31.41 -14.85 -25.10
C LEU A 665 -32.92 -15.08 -25.25
N VAL A 666 -33.41 -15.39 -26.46
CA VAL A 666 -34.79 -15.83 -26.67
C VAL A 666 -35.00 -17.25 -26.13
N ALA A 667 -34.06 -18.16 -26.37
CA ALA A 667 -34.11 -19.53 -25.85
C ALA A 667 -34.08 -19.56 -24.31
N ASP A 668 -33.28 -18.67 -23.70
CA ASP A 668 -33.16 -18.51 -22.25
C ASP A 668 -34.33 -17.73 -21.61
N GLY A 669 -35.30 -17.27 -22.43
CA GLY A 669 -36.51 -16.60 -21.96
C GLY A 669 -36.34 -15.12 -21.60
N TRP A 670 -35.19 -14.50 -21.90
CA TRP A 670 -34.91 -13.08 -21.64
C TRP A 670 -35.49 -12.15 -22.71
N LEU A 671 -35.61 -12.61 -23.95
CA LEU A 671 -36.15 -11.84 -25.07
C LEU A 671 -37.32 -12.58 -25.75
N ARG A 672 -38.24 -11.83 -26.37
CA ARG A 672 -39.24 -12.38 -27.30
C ARG A 672 -39.27 -11.60 -28.59
N PRO A 673 -39.22 -12.24 -29.77
CA PRO A 673 -39.27 -11.52 -31.04
C PRO A 673 -40.59 -10.77 -31.20
N VAL A 674 -40.53 -9.52 -31.64
CA VAL A 674 -41.71 -8.74 -32.03
C VAL A 674 -41.97 -8.99 -33.50
N VAL A 675 -43.12 -9.60 -33.82
CA VAL A 675 -43.54 -9.79 -35.21
C VAL A 675 -44.05 -8.45 -35.74
N ALA A 676 -43.30 -7.84 -36.65
CA ALA A 676 -43.76 -6.66 -37.37
C ALA A 676 -44.71 -7.05 -38.52
N PRO A 677 -45.77 -6.26 -38.80
CA PRO A 677 -46.63 -6.50 -39.96
C PRO A 677 -45.83 -6.39 -41.28
N ARG A 678 -46.18 -7.22 -42.27
CA ARG A 678 -45.50 -7.27 -43.58
C ARG A 678 -45.70 -5.95 -44.34
N GLY A 679 -44.62 -5.18 -44.49
CA GLY A 679 -44.54 -4.01 -45.39
C GLY A 679 -43.49 -4.20 -46.49
N LYS A 680 -43.42 -3.27 -47.46
CA LYS A 680 -42.38 -3.26 -48.50
C LYS A 680 -41.01 -2.89 -47.87
N GLY A 681 -40.23 -3.91 -47.51
CA GLY A 681 -38.87 -3.78 -46.97
C GLY A 681 -38.47 -4.97 -46.10
N ARG A 682 -37.17 -5.12 -45.79
CA ARG A 682 -36.71 -6.14 -44.84
C ARG A 682 -37.24 -5.76 -43.44
N PRO A 683 -38.06 -6.60 -42.78
CA PRO A 683 -38.68 -6.24 -41.51
C PRO A 683 -37.62 -5.96 -40.44
N PRO A 684 -37.80 -4.91 -39.62
CA PRO A 684 -36.87 -4.59 -38.55
C PRO A 684 -36.91 -5.70 -37.50
N ARG A 685 -35.77 -6.33 -37.22
CA ARG A 685 -35.66 -7.31 -36.14
C ARG A 685 -35.67 -6.59 -34.79
N ARG A 686 -36.73 -6.82 -34.02
CA ARG A 686 -36.95 -6.27 -32.68
C ARG A 686 -37.35 -7.37 -31.71
N TRP A 687 -37.06 -7.15 -30.43
CA TRP A 687 -37.43 -8.04 -29.34
C TRP A 687 -38.06 -7.25 -28.20
N ARG A 688 -39.09 -7.80 -27.55
CA ARG A 688 -39.53 -7.40 -26.21
C ARG A 688 -38.58 -7.99 -25.18
N VAL A 689 -38.35 -7.23 -24.12
CA VAL A 689 -37.49 -7.61 -23.00
C VAL A 689 -38.37 -8.18 -21.89
N ASN A 690 -37.91 -9.28 -21.27
CA ASN A 690 -38.62 -9.91 -20.16
C ASN A 690 -38.74 -8.91 -18.98
N PRO A 691 -39.95 -8.57 -18.50
CA PRO A 691 -40.14 -7.64 -17.39
C PRO A 691 -39.43 -8.05 -16.10
N HIS A 692 -39.17 -9.34 -15.88
CA HIS A 692 -38.39 -9.82 -14.73
C HIS A 692 -36.96 -9.27 -14.70
N LEU A 693 -36.37 -8.95 -15.87
CA LEU A 693 -35.06 -8.28 -15.96
C LEU A 693 -35.08 -6.87 -15.36
N LEU A 694 -36.26 -6.23 -15.35
CA LEU A 694 -36.46 -4.85 -14.91
C LEU A 694 -37.01 -4.76 -13.47
N ALA A 695 -37.42 -5.90 -12.89
CA ALA A 695 -38.05 -6.00 -11.58
C ALA A 695 -37.07 -6.33 -10.45
N ALA A 696 -35.84 -6.78 -10.76
CA ALA A 696 -34.81 -6.99 -9.74
C ALA A 696 -34.35 -5.62 -9.18
N PRO A 697 -34.37 -5.41 -7.85
CA PRO A 697 -33.98 -4.14 -7.25
C PRO A 697 -32.55 -3.78 -7.68
N ASP A 698 -32.33 -2.52 -8.05
CA ASP A 698 -30.96 -2.00 -8.18
C ASP A 698 -30.26 -2.14 -6.82
N PRO A 699 -28.98 -2.57 -6.79
CA PRO A 699 -28.20 -2.59 -5.56
C PRO A 699 -27.97 -1.20 -4.97
#